data_AF-A0A6I5NWW2-F1
#
_entry.id   AF-A0A6I5NWW2-F1
#
_cell.length_a   1.000
_cell.length_b   1.000
_cell.length_c   1.000
_cell.angle_alpha   90.00
_cell.angle_beta   90.00
_cell.angle_gamma   90.00
#
_symmetry.space_group_name_H-M   'P 1'
#
loop_
_entity.id
_entity.type
_entity.pdbx_description
1 polymer ?
#
loop_
_entity_poly.entity_id
_entity_poly.type
_entity_poly.pdbx_seq_one_letter_code
_entity_poly.pdbx_strand_id
1 'polypeptide(L)'
;MAFDPAAPRPEAPAPGQGTAEDFNYDVLLGDFLDEEQIGQRRFFARPDETGIRGEDRFILGDWRTPYYLDDGFIGSQQVAIVADFQTDLDTLQLHGSPEDYTIVNFPFVLPNSDGENRFFTGFGLFYQGVDPTTNAEAFDLIAYFPNVRPFQTDINIFGGLQAPTDFDLEADYIKYVGPTPPPGPAESGIKQLGTIGVDAAYGISVDPEGNVYAVGATTGTLGDTNEGSFDVWVAKYDSFGNELWLRQFGTSHPDLAWDIETFTAENGEVNFYLVGSTTGVISDALGGSENNDGYQDIWLGRFDSEGNPVLDNEGDPVFVRQNTQVPPLTGTEIDNSLQIDVDSDGNLYQSAVTVELEEFSEGEFAPQDFAWVASYDQQGNFRWSNFDSLDVPGVFDESYGIAVASDGTTFATGFSQLGIAGEENFVGVYDAWVSRFDENGEQIFLEQFGSVNYDFAWGIDTDSQDNAYISGLTAGDILGPDGEPVASNAGFNDVFLAKYTKDGTFAWVKQFGTEGDDGQFLGDIVVDAFDNIFVTGFTDSNLGGPNQGGYDSWVASFDTDGNQNWITQFGSSELDMPTALDVDNFGSIYVTGFTEGSLGAGNEGATDAWIAKLDASTGNLLNFAPPKVDPQRLIEVTAGEHVTVDNFGGVGRGAKPDAETIAELDTLSFLGSGLTAENLQLTQNGDDLEITFLDDETGTKVILTAFDLDHLDNLRKKTGGNIDRGNILFSDESGFEDSFDVFNADSTQEHLWNRNSVTFLNDLDNHLTAFSHSNDLVNALGGDDFIDGLSGDDTLRGGAGNDTLVGNHGEDVLTGGDGEDTFVLTKGTGVDEITDFEVGIDRIALGSGLSLAVVELLETAGNTLVKTTQDEQLAVISGVTGLDNSIFV
;
A
#
# COMPACT_ATOMS: atom_id res chain seq x y z
N MET A 1 -11.53 -30.98 15.45
CA MET A 1 -12.79 -31.75 15.38
C MET A 1 -13.80 -30.88 14.65
N ALA A 2 -14.57 -31.44 13.71
CA ALA A 2 -15.40 -30.67 12.77
C ALA A 2 -16.60 -29.98 13.43
N PHE A 3 -16.90 -28.76 12.98
CA PHE A 3 -18.01 -27.92 13.43
C PHE A 3 -19.31 -28.31 12.71
N ASP A 4 -20.42 -28.38 13.46
CA ASP A 4 -21.77 -28.60 12.96
C ASP A 4 -22.48 -27.23 12.85
N PRO A 5 -22.77 -26.73 11.63
CA PRO A 5 -23.37 -25.41 11.42
C PRO A 5 -24.86 -25.33 11.83
N ALA A 6 -25.45 -26.38 12.40
CA ALA A 6 -26.85 -26.41 12.84
C ALA A 6 -27.05 -26.29 14.37
N ALA A 7 -26.02 -25.99 15.16
CA ALA A 7 -26.20 -25.74 16.59
C ALA A 7 -27.00 -24.44 16.85
N PRO A 8 -28.04 -24.44 17.69
CA PRO A 8 -28.77 -23.22 18.03
C PRO A 8 -27.87 -22.26 18.82
N ARG A 9 -27.96 -20.96 18.48
CA ARG A 9 -27.23 -19.87 19.14
C ARG A 9 -27.54 -19.83 20.66
N PRO A 10 -26.57 -19.48 21.52
CA PRO A 10 -26.83 -19.33 22.96
C PRO A 10 -27.77 -18.15 23.21
N GLU A 11 -28.81 -18.33 24.04
CA GLU A 11 -29.55 -17.23 24.65
C GLU A 11 -28.77 -16.72 25.88
N ALA A 12 -28.68 -15.40 26.06
CA ALA A 12 -28.05 -14.79 27.24
C ALA A 12 -28.69 -15.32 28.54
N PRO A 13 -27.90 -15.73 29.55
CA PRO A 13 -28.44 -16.28 30.78
C PRO A 13 -29.22 -15.21 31.57
N ALA A 14 -30.35 -15.60 32.15
CA ALA A 14 -31.13 -14.73 33.03
C ALA A 14 -30.27 -14.25 34.23
N PRO A 15 -30.56 -13.05 34.80
CA PRO A 15 -29.76 -12.45 35.87
C PRO A 15 -29.49 -13.45 37.01
N GLY A 16 -28.21 -13.79 37.22
CA GLY A 16 -27.74 -14.67 38.31
C GLY A 16 -27.51 -16.15 37.97
N GLN A 17 -27.32 -16.52 36.71
CA GLN A 17 -27.03 -17.92 36.31
C GLN A 17 -25.65 -18.14 35.64
N GLY A 18 -24.86 -17.10 35.34
CA GLY A 18 -23.50 -17.27 34.80
C GLY A 18 -22.55 -17.84 35.86
N THR A 19 -21.73 -18.81 35.47
CA THR A 19 -20.68 -19.40 36.30
C THR A 19 -19.30 -19.03 35.77
N ALA A 20 -18.25 -19.12 36.60
CA ALA A 20 -16.88 -18.71 36.24
C ALA A 20 -16.23 -19.51 35.08
N GLU A 21 -16.90 -20.54 34.56
CA GLU A 21 -16.48 -21.26 33.34
C GLU A 21 -17.00 -20.58 32.06
N ASP A 22 -17.86 -19.56 32.17
CA ASP A 22 -18.46 -18.83 31.04
C ASP A 22 -17.64 -17.60 30.59
N PHE A 23 -16.55 -17.25 31.29
CA PHE A 23 -15.73 -16.08 30.99
C PHE A 23 -14.27 -16.33 31.40
N ASN A 24 -13.33 -16.34 30.45
CA ASN A 24 -11.89 -16.31 30.73
C ASN A 24 -11.49 -14.85 30.98
N TYR A 25 -10.77 -14.57 32.06
CA TYR A 25 -10.47 -13.21 32.51
C TYR A 25 -8.98 -12.90 32.43
N ASP A 26 -8.64 -11.76 31.84
CA ASP A 26 -7.36 -11.07 32.01
C ASP A 26 -7.58 -9.80 32.86
N VAL A 27 -6.69 -9.57 33.83
CA VAL A 27 -6.78 -8.42 34.75
C VAL A 27 -5.82 -7.33 34.26
N LEU A 28 -6.37 -6.25 33.72
CA LEU A 28 -5.61 -5.04 33.38
C LEU A 28 -5.48 -4.15 34.62
N LEU A 29 -4.25 -3.78 34.96
CA LEU A 29 -3.92 -2.68 35.88
C LEU A 29 -3.11 -1.71 35.02
N GLY A 30 -3.63 -0.50 34.79
CA GLY A 30 -3.13 0.42 33.76
C GLY A 30 -1.70 0.91 33.99
N ASP A 31 -1.00 1.13 32.87
CA ASP A 31 -0.28 2.36 32.50
C ASP A 31 -0.03 2.29 30.98
N PHE A 32 -0.73 3.14 30.21
CA PHE A 32 -0.41 3.41 28.80
C PHE A 32 -0.59 4.91 28.60
N LEU A 33 0.33 5.70 29.18
CA LEU A 33 0.88 6.97 28.68
C LEU A 33 1.50 7.77 29.84
N ASP A 34 2.68 7.34 30.33
CA ASP A 34 3.67 8.23 30.98
C ASP A 34 5.07 7.60 30.95
N GLU A 35 5.72 7.49 29.78
CA GLU A 35 7.10 6.99 29.71
C GLU A 35 8.19 8.07 29.71
N GLU A 36 7.85 9.37 29.71
CA GLU A 36 8.90 10.39 29.76
C GLU A 36 9.33 10.82 31.18
N GLN A 37 8.66 10.33 32.25
CA GLN A 37 9.16 10.55 33.61
C GLN A 37 9.11 9.28 34.48
N ILE A 38 10.26 8.61 34.61
CA ILE A 38 10.91 8.13 35.85
C ILE A 38 11.58 6.77 35.60
N GLY A 39 12.90 6.81 35.48
CA GLY A 39 13.74 5.64 35.67
C GLY A 39 13.40 4.91 36.98
N GLN A 40 13.20 3.60 36.88
CA GLN A 40 13.14 2.60 37.95
C GLN A 40 12.62 3.04 39.34
N ARG A 41 11.42 2.50 39.68
CA ARG A 41 10.80 2.27 41.02
C ARG A 41 9.80 3.34 41.51
N ARG A 42 8.50 3.01 41.45
CA ARG A 42 7.54 2.82 42.60
C ARG A 42 6.08 2.96 42.15
N PHE A 43 5.39 1.84 41.95
CA PHE A 43 3.98 1.72 41.55
C PHE A 43 2.89 2.21 42.55
N PHE A 44 3.21 2.88 43.66
CA PHE A 44 2.19 3.14 44.71
C PHE A 44 2.42 4.42 45.55
N ALA A 45 2.59 5.57 44.92
CA ALA A 45 2.55 6.85 45.64
C ALA A 45 1.14 7.46 45.60
N ARG A 46 0.71 8.07 46.71
CA ARG A 46 -0.58 8.78 46.74
C ARG A 46 -0.45 10.17 46.11
N PRO A 47 -1.53 10.74 45.53
CA PRO A 47 -1.51 12.07 44.91
C PRO A 47 -1.02 13.20 45.84
N ASP A 48 -1.14 13.02 47.16
CA ASP A 48 -0.64 13.95 48.18
C ASP A 48 0.89 13.93 48.37
N GLU A 49 1.62 13.00 47.76
CA GLU A 49 3.08 12.84 47.93
C GLU A 49 3.90 13.22 46.70
N THR A 50 3.38 13.09 45.47
CA THR A 50 4.13 13.37 44.21
C THR A 50 3.74 14.69 43.55
N GLY A 51 2.53 15.21 43.80
CA GLY A 51 2.03 16.40 43.12
C GLY A 51 1.69 16.21 41.64
N ILE A 52 1.92 15.02 41.09
CA ILE A 52 1.49 14.59 39.75
C ILE A 52 0.09 13.97 39.91
N ARG A 53 -0.86 14.43 39.10
CA ARG A 53 -2.20 13.85 38.99
C ARG A 53 -2.17 12.99 37.74
N GLY A 54 -2.13 11.67 37.88
CA GLY A 54 -2.26 10.76 36.73
C GLY A 54 -3.67 10.86 36.17
N GLU A 55 -3.78 11.19 34.90
CA GLU A 55 -5.01 11.14 34.11
C GLU A 55 -4.86 9.91 33.20
N ASP A 56 -5.59 8.82 33.46
CA ASP A 56 -5.45 7.59 32.65
C ASP A 56 -6.42 7.61 31.46
N ARG A 57 -5.98 7.21 30.26
CA ARG A 57 -6.84 7.03 29.08
C ARG A 57 -7.05 5.55 28.79
N PHE A 58 -8.28 5.06 28.96
CA PHE A 58 -8.67 3.68 28.69
C PHE A 58 -9.37 3.57 27.34
N ILE A 59 -8.73 2.90 26.37
CA ILE A 59 -9.27 2.67 25.02
C ILE A 59 -9.80 1.24 24.96
N LEU A 60 -11.13 1.06 24.88
CA LEU A 60 -11.73 -0.26 25.12
C LEU A 60 -12.15 -1.08 23.89
N GLY A 61 -11.98 -0.55 22.68
CA GLY A 61 -12.33 -1.25 21.43
C GLY A 61 -13.82 -1.48 21.24
N ASP A 62 -14.16 -2.35 20.29
CA ASP A 62 -15.52 -2.84 20.07
C ASP A 62 -15.64 -4.36 20.27
N TRP A 63 -16.83 -4.93 20.10
CA TRP A 63 -17.10 -6.36 20.31
C TRP A 63 -16.48 -7.28 19.24
N ARG A 64 -15.98 -6.73 18.13
CA ARG A 64 -15.33 -7.48 17.04
C ARG A 64 -13.82 -7.52 17.21
N THR A 65 -13.26 -6.42 17.72
CA THR A 65 -11.82 -6.24 17.93
C THR A 65 -11.58 -5.59 19.30
N PRO A 66 -11.78 -6.31 20.42
CA PRO A 66 -11.36 -5.79 21.72
C PRO A 66 -9.84 -5.68 21.75
N TYR A 67 -9.29 -4.49 22.08
CA TYR A 67 -7.86 -4.17 22.03
C TYR A 67 -6.97 -4.91 23.07
N TYR A 68 -7.39 -6.06 23.61
CA TYR A 68 -6.60 -6.83 24.61
C TYR A 68 -6.48 -8.29 24.20
N LEU A 69 -5.74 -8.53 23.12
CA LEU A 69 -5.36 -9.86 22.67
C LEU A 69 -3.84 -10.00 22.71
N ASP A 70 -3.30 -10.29 23.89
CA ASP A 70 -1.98 -10.89 24.04
C ASP A 70 -2.15 -12.24 24.75
N ASP A 71 -1.38 -13.25 24.31
CA ASP A 71 -1.28 -14.61 24.86
C ASP A 71 -2.25 -15.70 24.34
N GLY A 72 -2.13 -16.05 23.06
CA GLY A 72 -2.01 -17.46 22.65
C GLY A 72 -3.14 -18.47 22.94
N PHE A 73 -4.39 -18.09 23.24
CA PHE A 73 -5.55 -19.01 23.27
C PHE A 73 -6.86 -18.36 22.77
N ILE A 74 -7.17 -18.57 21.48
CA ILE A 74 -8.48 -18.51 20.76
C ILE A 74 -9.69 -17.80 21.44
N GLY A 75 -10.14 -16.66 20.85
CA GLY A 75 -11.52 -16.43 20.40
C GLY A 75 -12.48 -15.53 21.23
N SER A 76 -13.11 -14.55 20.55
CA SER A 76 -14.32 -13.77 20.88
C SER A 76 -15.03 -14.08 22.22
N GLN A 77 -14.56 -13.49 23.35
CA GLN A 77 -15.23 -13.48 24.66
C GLN A 77 -14.44 -12.78 25.81
N GLN A 78 -13.48 -11.89 25.51
CA GLN A 78 -12.66 -11.24 26.54
C GLN A 78 -13.31 -9.94 27.07
N VAL A 79 -13.17 -9.69 28.37
CA VAL A 79 -13.75 -8.55 29.10
C VAL A 79 -12.64 -7.81 29.83
N ALA A 80 -12.52 -6.49 29.65
CA ALA A 80 -11.57 -5.68 30.43
C ALA A 80 -12.03 -5.54 31.89
N ILE A 81 -11.16 -5.78 32.87
CA ILE A 81 -11.43 -5.46 34.28
C ILE A 81 -10.70 -4.16 34.64
N VAL A 82 -11.44 -3.07 34.84
CA VAL A 82 -10.86 -1.74 35.12
C VAL A 82 -11.02 -1.41 36.61
N ALA A 83 -9.93 -1.51 37.38
CA ALA A 83 -9.97 -1.58 38.84
C ALA A 83 -9.76 -0.23 39.57
N ASP A 84 -9.25 0.79 38.90
CA ASP A 84 -8.86 2.09 39.47
C ASP A 84 -9.47 3.32 38.77
N PHE A 85 -10.38 3.13 37.82
CA PHE A 85 -11.06 4.21 37.08
C PHE A 85 -11.67 5.30 37.99
N GLN A 86 -11.23 6.53 37.82
CA GLN A 86 -11.64 7.74 38.52
C GLN A 86 -12.28 8.71 37.52
N THR A 87 -13.59 8.90 37.61
CA THR A 87 -14.36 9.76 36.69
C THR A 87 -13.93 11.23 36.63
N ASP A 88 -13.16 11.69 37.62
CA ASP A 88 -12.69 13.07 37.71
C ASP A 88 -11.28 13.26 37.12
N LEU A 89 -10.60 12.18 36.74
CA LEU A 89 -9.20 12.18 36.25
C LEU A 89 -9.04 11.37 34.97
N ASP A 90 -9.76 10.27 34.81
CA ASP A 90 -9.55 9.31 33.74
C ASP A 90 -10.55 9.52 32.61
N THR A 91 -10.16 9.09 31.41
CA THR A 91 -11.02 9.09 30.23
C THR A 91 -11.21 7.67 29.69
N LEU A 92 -12.41 7.41 29.19
CA LEU A 92 -12.80 6.15 28.56
C LEU A 92 -13.18 6.41 27.12
N GLN A 93 -12.55 5.72 26.16
CA GLN A 93 -12.89 5.83 24.75
C GLN A 93 -13.69 4.61 24.28
N LEU A 94 -14.85 4.87 23.65
CA LEU A 94 -15.79 3.88 23.11
C LEU A 94 -16.14 4.23 21.65
N HIS A 95 -16.53 3.25 20.82
CA HIS A 95 -16.94 3.49 19.43
C HIS A 95 -18.47 3.66 19.29
N GLY A 96 -18.98 4.46 18.37
CA GLY A 96 -20.43 4.59 18.13
C GLY A 96 -21.08 5.73 18.92
N SER A 97 -22.24 5.49 19.52
CA SER A 97 -22.93 6.47 20.37
C SER A 97 -23.39 5.86 21.71
N PRO A 98 -23.78 6.67 22.70
CA PRO A 98 -24.27 6.18 23.99
C PRO A 98 -25.40 5.13 23.88
N GLU A 99 -26.24 5.23 22.84
CA GLU A 99 -27.33 4.29 22.57
C GLU A 99 -26.87 2.86 22.26
N ASP A 100 -25.64 2.71 21.75
CA ASP A 100 -25.03 1.42 21.42
C ASP A 100 -24.57 0.65 22.66
N TYR A 101 -24.62 1.26 23.85
CA TYR A 101 -24.15 0.65 25.07
C TYR A 101 -25.20 0.60 26.18
N THR A 102 -25.05 -0.37 27.08
CA THR A 102 -25.85 -0.46 28.30
C THR A 102 -25.00 -0.87 29.49
N ILE A 103 -25.32 -0.30 30.66
CA ILE A 103 -24.63 -0.60 31.91
C ILE A 103 -25.50 -1.55 32.73
N VAL A 104 -24.94 -2.68 33.11
CA VAL A 104 -25.62 -3.66 33.97
C VAL A 104 -24.84 -3.85 35.27
N ASN A 105 -25.54 -3.68 36.39
CA ASN A 105 -25.01 -4.04 37.70
C ASN A 105 -25.15 -5.54 37.93
N PHE A 106 -24.05 -6.25 38.09
CA PHE A 106 -24.10 -7.67 38.43
C PHE A 106 -22.90 -8.11 39.29
N PRO A 107 -23.10 -9.15 40.13
CA PRO A 107 -22.03 -9.70 40.93
C PRO A 107 -21.04 -10.48 40.05
N PHE A 108 -19.75 -10.25 40.27
CA PHE A 108 -18.65 -10.92 39.60
C PHE A 108 -17.85 -11.74 40.61
N VAL A 109 -17.33 -12.89 40.19
CA VAL A 109 -16.67 -13.86 41.08
C VAL A 109 -15.24 -14.06 40.65
N LEU A 110 -14.28 -13.63 41.47
CA LEU A 110 -12.88 -13.95 41.26
C LEU A 110 -12.49 -15.18 42.11
N PRO A 111 -11.90 -16.22 41.49
CA PRO A 111 -11.25 -17.29 42.22
C PRO A 111 -9.98 -16.76 42.87
N ASN A 112 -9.82 -16.99 44.17
CA ASN A 112 -8.64 -16.55 44.90
C ASN A 112 -7.65 -17.71 45.09
N SER A 113 -6.36 -17.40 45.26
CA SER A 113 -5.28 -18.41 45.38
C SER A 113 -5.41 -19.35 46.59
N ASP A 114 -6.28 -19.03 47.54
CA ASP A 114 -6.64 -19.87 48.70
C ASP A 114 -7.82 -20.83 48.44
N GLY A 115 -8.40 -20.81 47.25
CA GLY A 115 -9.50 -21.68 46.82
C GLY A 115 -10.90 -21.22 47.25
N GLU A 116 -11.03 -20.03 47.83
CA GLU A 116 -12.32 -19.42 48.19
C GLU A 116 -12.72 -18.36 47.16
N ASN A 117 -13.93 -18.47 46.60
CA ASN A 117 -14.47 -17.50 45.66
C ASN A 117 -14.81 -16.17 46.36
N ARG A 118 -14.27 -15.06 45.87
CA ARG A 118 -14.64 -13.72 46.35
C ARG A 118 -15.68 -13.10 45.43
N PHE A 119 -16.74 -12.58 46.04
CA PHE A 119 -17.83 -11.92 45.35
C PHE A 119 -17.61 -10.42 45.35
N PHE A 120 -17.45 -9.86 44.17
CA PHE A 120 -17.43 -8.43 43.94
C PHE A 120 -18.79 -8.00 43.38
N THR A 121 -19.24 -6.82 43.76
CA THR A 121 -20.36 -6.14 43.08
C THR A 121 -19.75 -5.03 42.25
N GLY A 122 -20.27 -4.76 41.06
CA GLY A 122 -19.68 -3.78 40.14
C GLY A 122 -20.58 -3.59 38.93
N PHE A 123 -20.14 -2.73 38.02
CA PHE A 123 -20.87 -2.40 36.79
C PHE A 123 -20.17 -3.05 35.60
N GLY A 124 -20.91 -3.74 34.75
CA GLY A 124 -20.41 -4.14 33.44
C GLY A 124 -20.99 -3.25 32.34
N LEU A 125 -20.14 -2.90 31.39
CA LEU A 125 -20.45 -2.13 30.19
C LEU A 125 -20.65 -3.11 29.03
N PHE A 126 -21.84 -3.12 28.44
CA PHE A 126 -22.21 -3.99 27.33
C PHE A 126 -22.45 -3.18 26.07
N TYR A 127 -22.08 -3.73 24.91
CA TYR A 127 -22.54 -3.28 23.60
C TYR A 127 -23.90 -3.94 23.25
N GLN A 128 -24.79 -3.21 22.59
CA GLN A 128 -26.17 -3.63 22.25
C GLN A 128 -26.65 -3.21 20.84
N GLY A 129 -25.75 -3.08 19.87
CA GLY A 129 -26.04 -2.62 18.51
C GLY A 129 -26.39 -3.70 17.47
N VAL A 130 -26.54 -3.28 16.21
CA VAL A 130 -26.77 -4.16 15.04
C VAL A 130 -25.51 -4.18 14.18
N ASP A 131 -25.05 -5.37 13.85
CA ASP A 131 -23.92 -5.62 12.96
C ASP A 131 -24.13 -4.93 11.59
N PRO A 132 -23.29 -3.97 11.18
CA PRO A 132 -23.49 -3.22 9.93
C PRO A 132 -23.14 -4.03 8.67
N THR A 133 -22.40 -5.14 8.78
CA THR A 133 -22.03 -6.01 7.64
C THR A 133 -22.96 -7.23 7.50
N THR A 134 -23.61 -7.67 8.58
CA THR A 134 -24.50 -8.85 8.58
C THR A 134 -25.96 -8.55 8.97
N ASN A 135 -26.25 -7.33 9.45
CA ASN A 135 -27.55 -6.86 9.92
C ASN A 135 -28.14 -7.66 11.11
N ALA A 136 -27.29 -8.34 11.87
CA ALA A 136 -27.68 -9.14 13.04
C ALA A 136 -27.61 -8.32 14.35
N GLU A 137 -28.57 -8.49 15.27
CA GLU A 137 -28.50 -7.93 16.62
C GLU A 137 -27.35 -8.59 17.41
N ALA A 138 -26.47 -7.78 17.99
CA ALA A 138 -25.30 -8.21 18.76
C ALA A 138 -25.37 -7.67 20.21
N PHE A 139 -24.99 -8.51 21.19
CA PHE A 139 -24.96 -8.15 22.61
C PHE A 139 -23.72 -8.76 23.27
N ASP A 140 -22.79 -7.93 23.75
CA ASP A 140 -21.50 -8.39 24.28
C ASP A 140 -21.00 -7.55 25.47
N LEU A 141 -20.23 -8.17 26.37
CA LEU A 141 -19.66 -7.51 27.57
C LEU A 141 -18.25 -7.00 27.26
N ILE A 142 -18.05 -5.68 27.29
CA ILE A 142 -16.79 -5.04 26.87
C ILE A 142 -15.86 -4.77 28.06
N ALA A 143 -16.42 -4.30 29.19
CA ALA A 143 -15.63 -4.03 30.39
C ALA A 143 -16.42 -4.24 31.69
N TYR A 144 -15.71 -4.47 32.78
CA TYR A 144 -16.23 -4.61 34.13
C TYR A 144 -15.45 -3.76 35.14
N PHE A 145 -16.18 -2.94 35.89
CA PHE A 145 -15.66 -2.03 36.91
C PHE A 145 -16.05 -2.55 38.31
N PRO A 146 -15.16 -3.23 39.03
CA PRO A 146 -15.46 -3.80 40.34
C PRO A 146 -15.59 -2.71 41.43
N ASN A 147 -16.64 -2.77 42.24
CA ASN A 147 -16.80 -1.94 43.43
C ASN A 147 -16.02 -2.57 44.61
N VAL A 148 -14.71 -2.32 44.64
CA VAL A 148 -13.85 -2.79 45.72
C VAL A 148 -13.86 -1.76 46.85
N ARG A 149 -14.21 -2.16 48.08
CA ARG A 149 -14.08 -1.27 49.25
C ARG A 149 -12.62 -1.24 49.69
N PRO A 150 -12.06 -0.06 50.04
CA PRO A 150 -10.72 0.00 50.61
C PRO A 150 -10.70 -0.71 51.96
N PHE A 151 -10.11 -1.91 52.01
CA PHE A 151 -9.90 -2.61 53.27
C PHE A 151 -8.63 -2.09 53.94
N GLN A 152 -8.82 -1.51 55.12
CA GLN A 152 -7.73 -1.27 56.06
C GLN A 152 -7.05 -2.62 56.41
N THR A 153 -5.75 -2.71 56.13
CA THR A 153 -4.70 -3.49 56.86
C THR A 153 -4.08 -4.79 56.32
N ASP A 154 -4.30 -5.22 55.07
CA ASP A 154 -3.41 -6.26 54.47
C ASP A 154 -2.97 -5.90 53.03
N ILE A 155 -1.66 -5.83 52.82
CA ILE A 155 -0.99 -5.25 51.64
C ILE A 155 -0.85 -6.30 50.51
N ASN A 156 -1.85 -7.12 50.25
CA ASN A 156 -1.81 -8.01 49.10
C ASN A 156 -3.21 -8.12 48.48
N ILE A 157 -3.31 -7.64 47.24
CA ILE A 157 -4.42 -7.82 46.28
C ILE A 157 -5.50 -6.69 46.35
N PHE A 158 -5.39 -5.76 45.38
CA PHE A 158 -6.29 -4.66 44.99
C PHE A 158 -6.64 -3.59 46.04
N GLY A 159 -5.89 -2.49 46.01
CA GLY A 159 -6.24 -1.24 46.67
C GLY A 159 -7.02 -0.32 45.74
N GLY A 160 -8.30 -0.61 45.48
CA GLY A 160 -9.15 0.22 44.64
C GLY A 160 -9.85 1.35 45.42
N LEU A 161 -9.91 2.54 44.81
CA LEU A 161 -10.90 3.57 45.12
C LEU A 161 -12.32 3.05 44.86
N GLN A 162 -13.32 3.66 45.49
CA GLN A 162 -14.71 3.23 45.32
C GLN A 162 -15.15 3.54 43.88
N ALA A 163 -15.54 2.50 43.12
CA ALA A 163 -16.10 2.67 41.78
C ALA A 163 -17.23 3.72 41.78
N PRO A 164 -17.41 4.49 40.70
CA PRO A 164 -18.37 5.58 40.64
C PRO A 164 -19.76 5.06 40.99
N THR A 165 -20.46 5.70 41.91
CA THR A 165 -21.83 5.28 42.25
C THR A 165 -22.83 5.54 41.13
N ASP A 166 -22.45 6.39 40.18
CA ASP A 166 -23.25 6.89 39.07
C ASP A 166 -22.37 6.92 37.79
N PHE A 167 -22.03 5.75 37.24
CA PHE A 167 -21.39 5.65 35.93
C PHE A 167 -22.42 6.04 34.86
N ASP A 168 -22.09 7.01 34.03
CA ASP A 168 -23.01 7.70 33.13
C ASP A 168 -22.43 7.71 31.72
N LEU A 169 -23.15 7.07 30.78
CA LEU A 169 -22.75 6.97 29.38
C LEU A 169 -22.68 8.33 28.67
N GLU A 170 -23.28 9.38 29.25
CA GLU A 170 -23.30 10.74 28.68
C GLU A 170 -22.27 11.67 29.37
N ALA A 171 -21.44 11.15 30.27
CA ALA A 171 -20.51 11.98 31.03
C ALA A 171 -19.25 12.34 30.23
N ASP A 172 -18.65 13.49 30.58
CA ASP A 172 -17.50 14.07 29.86
C ASP A 172 -16.25 13.20 29.87
N TYR A 173 -16.15 12.25 30.81
CA TYR A 173 -15.08 11.25 30.90
C TYR A 173 -15.23 10.10 29.90
N ILE A 174 -16.32 10.03 29.13
CA ILE A 174 -16.48 9.07 28.03
C ILE A 174 -16.39 9.80 26.70
N LYS A 175 -15.51 9.33 25.82
CA LYS A 175 -15.34 9.83 24.46
C LYS A 175 -15.86 8.78 23.48
N TYR A 176 -16.94 9.11 22.78
CA TYR A 176 -17.43 8.29 21.68
C TYR A 176 -16.75 8.70 20.38
N VAL A 177 -16.25 7.72 19.64
CA VAL A 177 -15.62 7.92 18.33
C VAL A 177 -16.41 7.20 17.22
N GLY A 178 -16.77 7.94 16.17
CA GLY A 178 -17.42 7.47 14.94
C GLY A 178 -18.89 7.05 15.02
N PRO A 179 -19.71 7.26 13.96
CA PRO A 179 -20.91 6.47 13.66
C PRO A 179 -20.62 5.51 12.49
N THR A 180 -21.05 4.23 12.54
CA THR A 180 -20.88 3.27 11.41
C THR A 180 -19.39 2.98 11.06
N PRO A 181 -19.04 1.97 10.23
CA PRO A 181 -17.65 1.48 10.06
C PRO A 181 -16.64 2.59 9.74
N PRO A 182 -15.32 2.36 9.97
CA PRO A 182 -14.31 3.38 9.74
C PRO A 182 -14.45 3.95 8.33
N PRO A 183 -14.24 5.27 8.16
CA PRO A 183 -14.20 5.84 6.82
C PRO A 183 -13.25 4.99 5.97
N GLY A 184 -13.64 4.72 4.73
CA GLY A 184 -12.71 4.15 3.76
C GLY A 184 -11.43 5.01 3.69
N PRO A 185 -10.37 4.49 3.05
CA PRO A 185 -9.08 5.17 3.05
C PRO A 185 -9.23 6.64 2.63
N ALA A 186 -8.63 7.54 3.40
CA ALA A 186 -8.65 8.97 3.13
C ALA A 186 -8.13 9.29 1.72
N GLU A 187 -7.11 8.54 1.30
CA GLU A 187 -6.43 8.64 0.01
C GLU A 187 -6.21 7.24 -0.57
N SER A 188 -7.23 6.68 -1.25
CA SER A 188 -7.20 5.31 -1.80
C SER A 188 -6.06 5.01 -2.78
N GLY A 189 -5.35 6.04 -3.26
CA GLY A 189 -4.18 5.90 -4.13
C GLY A 189 -2.87 5.63 -3.39
N ILE A 190 -2.87 5.68 -2.05
CA ILE A 190 -1.71 5.38 -1.21
C ILE A 190 -1.71 3.89 -0.86
N LYS A 191 -0.55 3.23 -0.96
CA LYS A 191 -0.39 1.86 -0.45
C LYS A 191 -0.14 1.95 1.05
N GLN A 192 -0.95 1.26 1.85
CA GLN A 192 -0.77 1.16 3.29
C GLN A 192 -0.65 -0.31 3.66
N LEU A 193 0.33 -0.61 4.51
CA LEU A 193 0.75 -1.95 4.88
C LEU A 193 0.99 -1.97 6.39
N GLY A 194 0.29 -2.86 7.07
CA GLY A 194 0.30 -2.91 8.53
C GLY A 194 -0.04 -4.29 9.05
N THR A 195 0.29 -4.48 10.30
CA THR A 195 -0.09 -5.62 11.13
C THR A 195 -0.88 -5.07 12.32
N ILE A 196 -1.23 -5.92 13.29
CA ILE A 196 -1.83 -5.44 14.55
C ILE A 196 -0.86 -4.62 15.43
N GLY A 197 0.41 -4.55 15.02
CA GLY A 197 1.51 -3.98 15.79
C GLY A 197 1.90 -2.57 15.37
N VAL A 198 3.20 -2.28 15.46
CA VAL A 198 3.80 -1.05 14.95
C VAL A 198 4.50 -1.41 13.66
N ASP A 199 4.06 -0.81 12.57
CA ASP A 199 4.64 -0.91 11.25
C ASP A 199 5.00 0.50 10.79
N ALA A 200 6.25 0.69 10.39
CA ALA A 200 6.75 1.97 9.91
C ALA A 200 7.71 1.76 8.75
N ALA A 201 7.68 2.69 7.79
CA ALA A 201 8.70 2.80 6.76
C ALA A 201 9.63 3.97 7.08
N TYR A 202 10.93 3.78 6.89
CA TYR A 202 11.96 4.76 7.21
C TYR A 202 12.77 5.20 5.99
N GLY A 203 12.94 4.34 4.99
CA GLY A 203 13.71 4.64 3.77
C GLY A 203 12.98 4.20 2.49
N ILE A 204 13.26 4.89 1.40
CA ILE A 204 12.74 4.57 0.06
C ILE A 204 13.78 4.90 -1.01
N SER A 205 13.93 4.05 -2.02
CA SER A 205 14.80 4.31 -3.18
C SER A 205 14.24 3.68 -4.45
N VAL A 206 14.55 4.25 -5.61
CA VAL A 206 14.02 3.87 -6.91
C VAL A 206 15.15 3.50 -7.85
N ASP A 207 15.06 2.29 -8.42
CA ASP A 207 16.09 1.84 -9.37
C ASP A 207 15.94 2.50 -10.76
N PRO A 208 16.97 2.41 -11.64
CA PRO A 208 16.91 3.00 -12.98
C PRO A 208 15.77 2.49 -13.87
N GLU A 209 15.18 1.33 -13.55
CA GLU A 209 14.01 0.76 -14.22
C GLU A 209 12.67 1.32 -13.69
N GLY A 210 12.69 2.06 -12.58
CA GLY A 210 11.50 2.64 -11.94
C GLY A 210 10.84 1.73 -10.92
N ASN A 211 11.52 0.67 -10.46
CA ASN A 211 11.02 -0.14 -9.35
C ASN A 211 11.32 0.57 -8.03
N VAL A 212 10.36 0.51 -7.11
CA VAL A 212 10.39 1.21 -5.83
C VAL A 212 10.73 0.22 -4.73
N TYR A 213 11.73 0.54 -3.92
CA TYR A 213 12.15 -0.24 -2.77
C TYR A 213 11.84 0.55 -1.51
N ALA A 214 11.02 0.02 -0.62
CA ALA A 214 10.72 0.62 0.67
C ALA A 214 11.23 -0.28 1.79
N VAL A 215 11.75 0.33 2.86
CA VAL A 215 12.24 -0.37 4.04
C VAL A 215 11.66 0.23 5.30
N GLY A 216 11.45 -0.61 6.32
CA GLY A 216 11.38 -0.13 7.68
C GLY A 216 11.35 -1.26 8.71
N ALA A 217 10.60 -1.07 9.79
CA ALA A 217 10.49 -2.02 10.87
C ALA A 217 9.04 -2.41 11.15
N THR A 218 8.84 -3.63 11.65
CA THR A 218 7.54 -4.18 12.04
C THR A 218 7.66 -4.94 13.37
N THR A 219 6.65 -4.85 14.23
CA THR A 219 6.50 -5.72 15.41
C THR A 219 5.64 -6.95 15.11
N GLY A 220 5.19 -7.11 13.87
CA GLY A 220 4.34 -8.18 13.39
C GLY A 220 4.96 -9.01 12.26
N THR A 221 4.15 -9.88 11.67
CA THR A 221 4.51 -10.68 10.49
C THR A 221 3.94 -9.97 9.26
N LEU A 222 4.72 -9.04 8.71
CA LEU A 222 4.34 -8.27 7.53
C LEU A 222 4.71 -9.02 6.23
N GLY A 223 5.80 -9.78 6.26
CA GLY A 223 6.23 -10.65 5.17
C GLY A 223 6.56 -12.05 5.64
N ASP A 224 7.83 -12.27 5.91
CA ASP A 224 8.32 -13.49 6.54
C ASP A 224 8.04 -13.50 8.05
N THR A 225 8.49 -14.55 8.75
CA THR A 225 8.18 -14.75 10.18
C THR A 225 8.82 -13.68 11.05
N ASN A 226 8.04 -13.14 12.00
CA ASN A 226 8.58 -12.27 13.05
C ASN A 226 9.38 -13.08 14.09
N GLU A 227 10.68 -12.80 14.19
CA GLU A 227 11.58 -13.49 15.12
C GLU A 227 11.77 -12.72 16.44
N GLY A 228 11.50 -11.41 16.45
CA GLY A 228 11.83 -10.50 17.56
C GLY A 228 10.73 -9.53 17.96
N SER A 229 11.10 -8.48 18.69
CA SER A 229 10.19 -7.38 19.05
C SER A 229 10.04 -6.37 17.91
N PHE A 230 11.08 -6.19 17.11
CA PHE A 230 11.09 -5.44 15.86
C PHE A 230 11.94 -6.21 14.87
N ASP A 231 11.41 -6.44 13.68
CA ASP A 231 12.11 -7.01 12.54
C ASP A 231 12.13 -5.99 11.40
N VAL A 232 13.17 -6.05 10.60
CA VAL A 232 13.32 -5.26 9.38
C VAL A 232 12.43 -5.85 8.29
N TRP A 233 11.72 -5.02 7.55
CA TRP A 233 11.05 -5.45 6.33
C TRP A 233 11.53 -4.63 5.14
N VAL A 234 11.64 -5.28 3.96
CA VAL A 234 11.95 -4.64 2.69
C VAL A 234 10.92 -5.09 1.67
N ALA A 235 10.31 -4.16 0.96
CA ALA A 235 9.36 -4.44 -0.10
C ALA A 235 9.83 -3.83 -1.41
N LYS A 236 9.65 -4.55 -2.51
CA LYS A 236 9.89 -4.07 -3.87
C LYS A 236 8.57 -4.03 -4.65
N TYR A 237 8.33 -2.90 -5.31
CA TYR A 237 7.18 -2.66 -6.16
C TYR A 237 7.62 -2.29 -7.57
N ASP A 238 6.77 -2.56 -8.56
CA ASP A 238 6.91 -1.90 -9.87
C ASP A 238 6.39 -0.45 -9.81
N SER A 239 6.58 0.30 -10.89
CA SER A 239 6.14 1.70 -10.97
C SER A 239 4.61 1.90 -10.87
N PHE A 240 3.81 0.83 -10.96
CA PHE A 240 2.36 0.87 -10.84
C PHE A 240 1.88 0.55 -9.41
N GLY A 241 2.79 0.19 -8.50
CA GLY A 241 2.47 -0.19 -7.12
C GLY A 241 2.20 -1.68 -6.94
N ASN A 242 2.40 -2.51 -7.98
CA ASN A 242 2.28 -3.97 -7.83
C ASN A 242 3.45 -4.49 -7.01
N GLU A 243 3.17 -5.31 -5.99
CA GLU A 243 4.20 -5.93 -5.17
C GLU A 243 4.92 -7.02 -5.96
N LEU A 244 6.24 -6.86 -6.11
CA LEU A 244 7.10 -7.87 -6.73
C LEU A 244 7.57 -8.88 -5.69
N TRP A 245 7.95 -8.40 -4.50
CA TRP A 245 8.22 -9.21 -3.33
C TRP A 245 8.25 -8.35 -2.05
N LEU A 246 8.02 -8.99 -0.91
CA LEU A 246 8.23 -8.44 0.43
C LEU A 246 9.02 -9.46 1.26
N ARG A 247 10.06 -8.99 1.94
CA ARG A 247 10.97 -9.79 2.78
C ARG A 247 11.01 -9.24 4.18
N GLN A 248 11.17 -10.11 5.17
CA GLN A 248 11.38 -9.72 6.56
C GLN A 248 12.62 -10.40 7.14
N PHE A 249 13.45 -9.64 7.84
CA PHE A 249 14.73 -10.06 8.42
C PHE A 249 14.78 -9.65 9.89
N GLY A 250 15.13 -10.57 10.78
CA GLY A 250 15.25 -10.25 12.19
C GLY A 250 15.83 -11.37 13.03
N THR A 251 16.09 -11.03 14.27
CA THR A 251 16.63 -11.89 15.33
C THR A 251 15.66 -11.92 16.50
N SER A 252 15.99 -12.61 17.59
CA SER A 252 15.17 -12.57 18.80
C SER A 252 15.22 -11.23 19.56
N HIS A 253 15.86 -10.20 19.00
CA HIS A 253 16.07 -8.89 19.58
C HIS A 253 15.60 -7.82 18.57
N PRO A 254 15.39 -6.56 18.99
CA PRO A 254 15.06 -5.49 18.05
C PRO A 254 16.11 -5.33 16.94
N ASP A 255 15.61 -5.35 15.70
CA ASP A 255 16.33 -5.10 14.46
C ASP A 255 15.59 -4.01 13.67
N LEU A 256 16.28 -2.91 13.37
CA LEU A 256 15.76 -1.75 12.67
C LEU A 256 16.57 -1.51 11.40
N ALA A 257 15.93 -0.94 10.39
CA ALA A 257 16.58 -0.39 9.20
C ALA A 257 16.16 1.06 9.06
N TRP A 258 17.12 1.92 8.75
CA TRP A 258 16.91 3.37 8.69
C TRP A 258 16.83 3.88 7.27
N ASP A 259 17.62 3.29 6.36
CA ASP A 259 17.73 3.80 4.99
C ASP A 259 18.13 2.71 3.98
N ILE A 260 17.80 2.96 2.70
CA ILE A 260 18.00 2.06 1.56
C ILE A 260 18.46 2.85 0.34
N GLU A 261 19.50 2.38 -0.36
CA GLU A 261 19.94 3.03 -1.59
C GLU A 261 20.22 2.06 -2.73
N THR A 262 19.56 2.28 -3.87
CA THR A 262 19.69 1.46 -5.07
C THR A 262 20.78 1.99 -5.99
N PHE A 263 21.50 1.09 -6.66
CA PHE A 263 22.55 1.47 -7.59
C PHE A 263 22.85 0.38 -8.62
N THR A 264 23.47 0.77 -9.73
CA THR A 264 23.95 -0.19 -10.74
C THR A 264 25.35 -0.66 -10.39
N ALA A 265 25.49 -1.94 -10.12
CA ALA A 265 26.77 -2.57 -9.80
C ALA A 265 27.74 -2.63 -11.01
N GLU A 266 29.04 -2.84 -10.77
CA GLU A 266 30.05 -3.00 -11.84
C GLU A 266 29.71 -4.09 -12.89
N ASN A 267 28.93 -5.10 -12.50
CA ASN A 267 28.46 -6.18 -13.39
C ASN A 267 27.23 -5.78 -14.24
N GLY A 268 26.65 -4.61 -14.00
CA GLY A 268 25.46 -4.08 -14.66
C GLY A 268 24.13 -4.53 -14.05
N GLU A 269 24.15 -5.20 -12.90
CA GLU A 269 22.93 -5.59 -12.17
C GLU A 269 22.53 -4.49 -11.18
N VAL A 270 21.23 -4.37 -10.92
CA VAL A 270 20.73 -3.51 -9.85
C VAL A 270 20.98 -4.19 -8.51
N ASN A 271 21.56 -3.41 -7.60
CA ASN A 271 21.81 -3.77 -6.23
C ASN A 271 21.25 -2.69 -5.33
N PHE A 272 21.12 -3.01 -4.05
CA PHE A 272 20.85 -1.98 -3.05
C PHE A 272 21.68 -2.21 -1.78
N TYR A 273 21.97 -1.12 -1.09
CA TYR A 273 22.47 -1.13 0.28
C TYR A 273 21.33 -0.93 1.26
N LEU A 274 21.49 -1.49 2.45
CA LEU A 274 20.57 -1.34 3.54
C LEU A 274 21.35 -1.11 4.83
N VAL A 275 20.98 -0.07 5.57
CA VAL A 275 21.62 0.28 6.82
C VAL A 275 20.63 0.28 7.97
N GLY A 276 21.10 -0.08 9.15
CA GLY A 276 20.23 -0.19 10.30
C GLY A 276 20.97 -0.36 11.62
N SER A 277 20.20 -0.62 12.67
CA SER A 277 20.72 -0.93 13.99
C SER A 277 20.09 -2.22 14.54
N THR A 278 20.85 -2.95 15.36
CA THR A 278 20.41 -4.20 15.98
C THR A 278 20.90 -4.26 17.42
N THR A 279 20.06 -4.78 18.32
CA THR A 279 20.52 -5.16 19.67
C THR A 279 20.84 -6.66 19.75
N GLY A 280 20.66 -7.38 18.65
CA GLY A 280 20.95 -8.79 18.47
C GLY A 280 22.26 -9.05 17.76
N VAL A 281 22.30 -10.13 17.00
CA VAL A 281 23.42 -10.55 16.16
C VAL A 281 22.82 -10.79 14.78
N ILE A 282 22.53 -9.71 14.03
CA ILE A 282 21.77 -9.78 12.76
C ILE A 282 22.45 -10.65 11.70
N SER A 283 23.75 -10.87 11.87
CA SER A 283 24.52 -11.99 11.35
C SER A 283 23.81 -13.34 11.26
N ASP A 284 23.01 -13.72 12.26
CA ASP A 284 22.33 -15.01 12.28
C ASP A 284 21.14 -15.03 11.29
N ALA A 285 20.60 -13.86 10.95
CA ALA A 285 19.54 -13.65 9.96
C ALA A 285 20.08 -13.36 8.54
N LEU A 286 21.21 -12.63 8.44
CA LEU A 286 21.79 -12.15 7.18
C LEU A 286 23.11 -12.84 6.76
N GLY A 287 23.79 -13.56 7.66
CA GLY A 287 24.96 -14.43 7.40
C GLY A 287 26.35 -13.97 7.90
N GLY A 288 26.48 -12.97 8.79
CA GLY A 288 27.76 -12.32 9.21
C GLY A 288 28.27 -12.57 10.65
N SER A 289 29.08 -11.66 11.23
CA SER A 289 29.90 -11.76 12.50
C SER A 289 29.33 -12.54 13.72
N GLU A 290 30.19 -13.27 14.45
CA GLU A 290 29.84 -14.07 15.65
C GLU A 290 29.68 -13.28 16.99
N ASN A 291 29.84 -11.94 17.05
CA ASN A 291 29.82 -11.21 18.33
C ASN A 291 29.09 -9.87 18.24
N ASN A 292 28.05 -9.69 19.08
CA ASN A 292 27.55 -8.39 19.54
C ASN A 292 28.54 -7.89 20.61
N ASP A 293 29.17 -6.74 20.36
CA ASP A 293 30.12 -6.12 21.26
C ASP A 293 29.60 -4.83 21.92
N GLY A 294 28.34 -4.42 21.70
CA GLY A 294 27.72 -3.21 22.25
C GLY A 294 26.33 -3.40 22.89
N TYR A 295 25.63 -2.29 23.16
CA TYR A 295 24.20 -2.33 23.56
C TYR A 295 23.28 -2.34 22.32
N GLN A 296 23.67 -1.61 21.28
CA GLN A 296 23.01 -1.52 19.97
C GLN A 296 24.10 -1.27 18.92
N ASP A 297 24.19 -2.14 17.93
CA ASP A 297 25.24 -2.11 16.89
C ASP A 297 24.65 -1.69 15.54
N ILE A 298 25.44 -0.95 14.76
CA ILE A 298 25.13 -0.70 13.35
C ILE A 298 25.33 -1.98 12.54
N TRP A 299 24.43 -2.21 11.59
CA TRP A 299 24.64 -3.18 10.53
C TRP A 299 24.43 -2.53 9.16
N LEU A 300 25.14 -3.07 8.18
CA LEU A 300 25.08 -2.66 6.79
C LEU A 300 25.07 -3.92 5.94
N GLY A 301 24.22 -3.95 4.92
CA GLY A 301 24.11 -5.10 4.02
C GLY A 301 24.03 -4.67 2.57
N ARG A 302 24.63 -5.46 1.68
CA ARG A 302 24.44 -5.31 0.25
C ARG A 302 23.58 -6.46 -0.28
N PHE A 303 22.58 -6.13 -1.08
CA PHE A 303 21.63 -7.08 -1.64
C PHE A 303 21.57 -6.98 -3.16
N ASP A 304 21.16 -8.06 -3.82
CA ASP A 304 20.76 -8.04 -5.23
C ASP A 304 19.31 -7.52 -5.38
N SER A 305 18.88 -7.24 -6.61
CA SER A 305 17.53 -6.73 -6.90
C SER A 305 16.37 -7.67 -6.54
N GLU A 306 16.68 -8.93 -6.19
CA GLU A 306 15.73 -9.91 -5.69
C GLU A 306 15.73 -9.95 -4.15
N GLY A 307 16.52 -9.12 -3.47
CA GLY A 307 16.60 -9.04 -2.02
C GLY A 307 17.42 -10.15 -1.36
N ASN A 308 18.31 -10.82 -2.11
CA ASN A 308 19.26 -11.76 -1.53
C ASN A 308 20.57 -11.06 -1.14
N PRO A 309 21.18 -11.38 0.01
CA PRO A 309 22.48 -10.85 0.38
C PRO A 309 23.55 -11.20 -0.66
N VAL A 310 24.33 -10.21 -1.08
CA VAL A 310 25.54 -10.42 -1.90
C VAL A 310 26.65 -10.92 -1.00
N LEU A 311 27.33 -11.99 -1.41
CA LEU A 311 28.41 -12.61 -0.62
C LEU A 311 29.79 -12.28 -1.21
N ASP A 312 30.80 -12.18 -0.34
CA ASP A 312 32.20 -12.03 -0.69
C ASP A 312 32.85 -13.34 -1.18
N ASN A 313 34.18 -13.35 -1.39
CA ASN A 313 34.88 -14.53 -1.90
C ASN A 313 35.02 -15.65 -0.86
N GLU A 314 34.82 -15.32 0.41
CA GLU A 314 34.87 -16.22 1.56
C GLU A 314 33.50 -16.86 1.82
N GLY A 315 32.44 -16.30 1.22
CA GLY A 315 31.05 -16.75 1.34
C GLY A 315 30.29 -16.04 2.46
N ASP A 316 30.88 -14.99 3.01
CA ASP A 316 30.29 -14.13 4.03
C ASP A 316 29.57 -12.96 3.33
N PRO A 317 28.44 -12.46 3.84
CA PRO A 317 27.76 -11.31 3.26
C PRO A 317 28.69 -10.10 3.17
N VAL A 318 28.73 -9.47 2.00
CA VAL A 318 29.41 -8.20 1.82
C VAL A 318 28.72 -7.19 2.74
N PHE A 319 29.52 -6.50 3.55
CA PHE A 319 29.15 -5.45 4.50
C PHE A 319 28.60 -5.83 5.89
N VAL A 320 28.39 -7.10 6.22
CA VAL A 320 27.97 -7.45 7.60
C VAL A 320 29.18 -7.45 8.54
N ARG A 321 29.59 -6.25 8.99
CA ARG A 321 30.67 -6.03 9.96
C ARG A 321 30.19 -5.19 11.14
N GLN A 322 29.92 -5.86 12.27
CA GLN A 322 29.85 -5.22 13.58
C GLN A 322 31.26 -4.71 13.97
N ASN A 323 31.32 -3.40 14.25
CA ASN A 323 32.20 -2.68 15.18
C ASN A 323 33.75 -2.85 15.14
N THR A 324 34.33 -3.66 14.26
CA THR A 324 35.78 -4.00 14.37
C THR A 324 36.73 -3.18 13.49
N GLN A 325 36.24 -2.17 12.76
CA GLN A 325 37.07 -1.43 11.79
C GLN A 325 36.84 0.09 11.72
N VAL A 326 35.90 0.69 12.48
CA VAL A 326 35.80 2.15 12.62
C VAL A 326 36.37 2.54 13.99
N PRO A 327 37.65 2.95 14.10
CA PRO A 327 38.13 3.58 15.33
C PRO A 327 37.33 4.87 15.57
N PRO A 328 36.90 5.20 16.81
CA PRO A 328 37.40 4.70 18.09
C PRO A 328 36.47 3.73 18.85
N LEU A 329 35.53 3.06 18.18
CA LEU A 329 34.45 2.32 18.84
C LEU A 329 34.97 1.20 19.78
N THR A 330 34.60 1.23 21.06
CA THR A 330 35.07 0.30 22.11
C THR A 330 33.96 -0.31 22.96
N GLY A 331 32.91 -0.85 22.35
CA GLY A 331 32.18 -2.02 22.88
C GLY A 331 31.37 -1.82 24.17
N THR A 332 30.92 -0.59 24.44
CA THR A 332 29.80 -0.30 25.36
C THR A 332 28.85 0.76 24.80
N GLU A 333 28.88 0.96 23.49
CA GLU A 333 28.27 2.09 22.78
C GLU A 333 26.86 1.76 22.24
N ILE A 334 26.09 2.83 21.93
CA ILE A 334 24.90 2.79 21.07
C ILE A 334 25.31 3.40 19.75
N ASP A 335 25.36 2.58 18.69
CA ASP A 335 25.73 3.01 17.36
C ASP A 335 24.49 3.05 16.45
N ASN A 336 24.27 4.16 15.75
CA ASN A 336 23.22 4.31 14.75
C ASN A 336 23.78 4.91 13.46
N SER A 337 23.43 4.33 12.32
CA SER A 337 23.64 4.93 11.00
C SER A 337 22.29 5.25 10.42
N LEU A 338 22.13 6.49 9.93
CA LEU A 338 20.82 7.10 9.73
C LEU A 338 20.51 7.38 8.27
N GLN A 339 21.47 7.89 7.49
CA GLN A 339 21.33 8.03 6.04
C GLN A 339 22.57 7.48 5.32
N ILE A 340 22.38 6.97 4.11
CA ILE A 340 23.42 6.53 3.19
C ILE A 340 23.25 7.19 1.83
N ASP A 341 24.34 7.26 1.06
CA ASP A 341 24.31 7.68 -0.34
C ASP A 341 25.35 6.89 -1.14
N VAL A 342 25.15 6.78 -2.46
CA VAL A 342 25.92 5.93 -3.35
C VAL A 342 26.36 6.69 -4.59
N ASP A 343 27.67 6.70 -4.86
CA ASP A 343 28.17 7.31 -6.08
C ASP A 343 27.97 6.43 -7.33
N SER A 344 28.26 7.00 -8.51
CA SER A 344 28.10 6.28 -9.79
C SER A 344 28.98 5.04 -9.96
N ASP A 345 30.00 4.86 -9.10
CA ASP A 345 30.85 3.67 -9.08
C ASP A 345 30.34 2.62 -8.08
N GLY A 346 29.25 2.90 -7.37
CA GLY A 346 28.65 2.02 -6.36
C GLY A 346 29.35 2.08 -5.00
N ASN A 347 30.18 3.11 -4.75
CA ASN A 347 30.78 3.32 -3.43
C ASN A 347 29.76 3.94 -2.49
N LEU A 348 29.72 3.43 -1.27
CA LEU A 348 28.82 3.85 -0.21
C LEU A 348 29.45 4.98 0.61
N TYR A 349 28.62 5.92 1.02
CA TYR A 349 28.89 6.95 2.01
C TYR A 349 27.80 6.86 3.08
N GLN A 350 28.17 6.97 4.36
CA GLN A 350 27.21 6.89 5.46
C GLN A 350 27.45 7.97 6.50
N SER A 351 26.37 8.49 7.05
CA SER A 351 26.32 9.30 8.28
C SER A 351 25.90 8.44 9.46
N ALA A 352 26.41 8.77 10.64
CA ALA A 352 26.10 8.04 11.85
C ALA A 352 26.37 8.86 13.12
N VAL A 353 25.77 8.37 14.21
CA VAL A 353 25.97 8.84 15.57
C VAL A 353 26.34 7.64 16.45
N THR A 354 27.30 7.86 17.34
CA THR A 354 27.67 6.91 18.38
C THR A 354 27.48 7.56 19.73
N VAL A 355 26.86 6.85 20.69
CA VAL A 355 26.74 7.29 22.09
C VAL A 355 27.58 6.39 23.00
N GLU A 356 28.55 6.97 23.70
CA GLU A 356 29.39 6.30 24.70
C GLU A 356 29.11 6.81 26.13
N LEU A 357 29.39 5.98 27.14
CA LEU A 357 29.45 6.39 28.55
C LEU A 357 30.88 6.77 28.95
N GLU A 358 31.22 8.06 28.94
CA GLU A 358 32.54 8.51 29.38
C GLU A 358 32.64 8.75 30.91
N GLU A 359 33.80 8.42 31.49
CA GLU A 359 34.15 8.73 32.89
C GLU A 359 34.86 10.09 33.00
N PHE A 360 34.21 11.06 33.65
CA PHE A 360 34.78 12.39 33.89
C PHE A 360 35.81 12.39 35.03
N SER A 361 36.63 13.45 35.10
CA SER A 361 37.59 13.66 36.20
C SER A 361 36.87 13.95 37.51
N GLU A 362 36.45 12.89 38.22
CA GLU A 362 35.98 12.76 39.61
C GLU A 362 35.08 11.51 39.80
N GLY A 363 34.93 10.66 38.77
CA GLY A 363 34.16 9.41 38.84
C GLY A 363 32.65 9.61 38.61
N GLU A 364 32.28 10.71 37.95
CA GLU A 364 30.94 10.94 37.41
C GLU A 364 30.91 10.42 35.96
N PHE A 365 29.81 9.76 35.56
CA PHE A 365 29.58 9.26 34.21
C PHE A 365 28.50 10.12 33.56
N ALA A 366 28.72 10.58 32.32
CA ALA A 366 27.67 11.15 31.49
C ALA A 366 27.74 10.56 30.08
N PRO A 367 26.60 10.33 29.42
CA PRO A 367 26.58 9.96 28.01
C PRO A 367 27.17 11.11 27.18
N GLN A 368 27.95 10.73 26.17
CA GLN A 368 28.49 11.60 25.12
C GLN A 368 28.11 10.94 23.79
N ASP A 369 27.59 11.72 22.87
CA ASP A 369 27.37 11.39 21.48
C ASP A 369 28.47 12.00 20.62
N PHE A 370 28.82 11.36 19.51
CA PHE A 370 29.72 11.91 18.51
C PHE A 370 29.22 11.58 17.11
N ALA A 371 29.13 12.62 16.30
CA ALA A 371 28.81 12.53 14.87
C ALA A 371 30.01 12.01 14.07
N TRP A 372 29.75 11.16 13.08
CA TRP A 372 30.80 10.70 12.17
C TRP A 372 30.27 10.32 10.79
N VAL A 373 31.19 10.31 9.82
CA VAL A 373 30.95 9.90 8.44
C VAL A 373 31.98 8.86 8.00
N ALA A 374 31.58 7.95 7.10
CA ALA A 374 32.48 6.95 6.54
C ALA A 374 32.17 6.61 5.08
N SER A 375 33.14 6.03 4.38
CA SER A 375 32.97 5.54 3.02
C SER A 375 33.59 4.15 2.81
N TYR A 376 32.95 3.39 1.92
CA TYR A 376 33.35 2.04 1.55
C TYR A 376 33.21 1.82 0.05
N ASP A 377 34.04 0.93 -0.51
CA ASP A 377 33.89 0.50 -1.91
C ASP A 377 32.81 -0.58 -2.06
N GLN A 378 32.42 -0.85 -3.30
CA GLN A 378 31.34 -1.81 -3.60
C GLN A 378 31.58 -3.25 -3.11
N GLN A 379 32.82 -3.59 -2.74
CA GLN A 379 33.20 -4.89 -2.22
C GLN A 379 33.29 -4.94 -0.69
N GLY A 380 32.84 -3.89 0.02
CA GLY A 380 32.87 -3.89 1.47
C GLY A 380 34.18 -3.41 2.07
N ASN A 381 35.12 -2.89 1.27
CA ASN A 381 36.39 -2.42 1.80
C ASN A 381 36.25 -0.98 2.30
N PHE A 382 36.68 -0.76 3.54
CA PHE A 382 36.79 0.56 4.13
C PHE A 382 37.72 1.49 3.32
N ARG A 383 37.25 2.71 3.02
CA ARG A 383 38.01 3.74 2.33
C ARG A 383 38.53 4.79 3.31
N TRP A 384 37.63 5.42 4.05
CA TRP A 384 37.95 6.46 5.04
C TRP A 384 36.80 6.66 6.04
N SER A 385 37.10 7.31 7.17
CA SER A 385 36.12 7.83 8.12
C SER A 385 36.60 9.17 8.68
N ASN A 386 35.65 9.98 9.15
CA ASN A 386 35.93 11.21 9.89
C ASN A 386 34.99 11.31 11.09
N PHE A 387 35.59 11.33 12.28
CA PHE A 387 34.93 11.45 13.58
C PHE A 387 35.55 12.62 14.37
N ASP A 388 36.89 12.74 14.36
CA ASP A 388 37.65 13.77 15.08
C ASP A 388 37.24 15.23 14.78
N SER A 389 36.72 15.53 13.59
CA SER A 389 36.40 16.91 13.19
C SER A 389 34.93 17.31 13.37
N LEU A 390 34.08 16.35 13.74
CA LEU A 390 32.68 16.56 14.08
C LEU A 390 32.45 16.44 15.59
N ASP A 391 33.22 15.58 16.28
CA ASP A 391 33.17 15.41 17.73
C ASP A 391 33.72 16.63 18.49
N VAL A 392 32.87 17.22 19.34
CA VAL A 392 33.30 18.22 20.33
C VAL A 392 33.04 17.70 21.74
N PRO A 393 34.09 17.41 22.55
CA PRO A 393 33.91 16.81 23.86
C PRO A 393 32.98 17.59 24.79
N GLY A 394 31.91 16.94 25.26
CA GLY A 394 30.93 17.53 26.20
C GLY A 394 29.81 18.31 25.51
N VAL A 395 29.69 18.18 24.20
CA VAL A 395 28.63 18.74 23.36
C VAL A 395 27.82 17.58 22.80
N PHE A 396 26.51 17.76 22.65
CA PHE A 396 25.72 16.84 21.84
C PHE A 396 25.85 17.22 20.38
N ASP A 397 26.34 16.31 19.54
CA ASP A 397 26.52 16.46 18.10
C ASP A 397 26.08 15.20 17.35
N GLU A 398 25.08 15.39 16.49
CA GLU A 398 24.45 14.29 15.75
C GLU A 398 24.55 14.55 14.25
N SER A 399 24.83 13.49 13.47
CA SER A 399 24.84 13.53 11.99
C SER A 399 23.69 12.68 11.46
N TYR A 400 22.85 13.29 10.61
CA TYR A 400 21.70 12.67 9.99
C TYR A 400 21.89 12.54 8.49
N GLY A 401 21.93 13.67 7.76
CA GLY A 401 21.96 13.61 6.31
C GLY A 401 23.36 13.46 5.72
N ILE A 402 23.48 12.77 4.58
CA ILE A 402 24.71 12.66 3.79
C ILE A 402 24.43 12.70 2.29
N ALA A 403 25.29 13.35 1.51
CA ALA A 403 25.18 13.38 0.05
C ALA A 403 26.56 13.38 -0.63
N VAL A 404 26.73 12.57 -1.67
CA VAL A 404 27.92 12.51 -2.51
C VAL A 404 27.76 13.39 -3.75
N ALA A 405 28.66 14.34 -3.89
CA ALA A 405 28.73 15.19 -5.06
C ALA A 405 29.34 14.45 -6.26
N SER A 406 29.08 14.94 -7.47
CA SER A 406 29.57 14.33 -8.71
C SER A 406 31.11 14.36 -8.85
N ASP A 407 31.79 15.18 -8.05
CA ASP A 407 33.26 15.25 -7.97
C ASP A 407 33.88 14.28 -6.95
N GLY A 408 33.07 13.44 -6.28
CA GLY A 408 33.49 12.44 -5.29
C GLY A 408 33.77 13.01 -3.90
N THR A 409 33.45 14.28 -3.67
CA THR A 409 33.38 14.87 -2.32
C THR A 409 32.04 14.57 -1.68
N THR A 410 31.96 14.70 -0.36
CA THR A 410 30.74 14.35 0.38
C THR A 410 30.33 15.52 1.26
N PHE A 411 29.04 15.80 1.33
CA PHE A 411 28.45 16.69 2.32
C PHE A 411 27.76 15.88 3.41
N ALA A 412 27.78 16.42 4.64
CA ALA A 412 26.97 15.88 5.73
C ALA A 412 26.32 17.02 6.52
N THR A 413 25.21 16.71 7.17
CA THR A 413 24.46 17.65 7.99
C THR A 413 23.93 16.99 9.26
N GLY A 414 23.47 17.81 10.19
CA GLY A 414 22.87 17.41 11.44
C GLY A 414 22.71 18.61 12.36
N PHE A 415 22.74 18.38 13.67
CA PHE A 415 22.61 19.45 14.66
C PHE A 415 23.56 19.25 15.84
N SER A 416 23.82 20.34 16.58
CA SER A 416 24.59 20.27 17.82
C SER A 416 24.09 21.23 18.89
N GLN A 417 24.20 20.84 20.16
CA GLN A 417 23.70 21.63 21.30
C GLN A 417 24.56 22.87 21.61
N LEU A 418 25.84 22.85 21.21
CA LEU A 418 26.79 23.93 21.42
C LEU A 418 27.63 24.14 20.15
N GLY A 419 28.61 25.05 20.20
CA GLY A 419 29.40 25.43 19.04
C GLY A 419 30.30 24.32 18.50
N ILE A 420 29.83 23.55 17.51
CA ILE A 420 30.63 22.56 16.76
C ILE A 420 31.71 23.26 15.89
N ALA A 421 31.42 24.48 15.44
CA ALA A 421 32.36 25.36 14.75
C ALA A 421 33.17 26.30 15.69
N GLY A 422 33.15 26.05 17.01
CA GLY A 422 33.88 26.79 18.05
C GLY A 422 33.01 27.67 18.98
N GLU A 423 33.56 28.04 20.15
CA GLU A 423 32.83 28.69 21.29
C GLU A 423 32.12 30.04 20.99
N GLU A 424 32.33 30.67 19.83
CA GLU A 424 31.69 31.97 19.47
C GLU A 424 30.62 31.87 18.36
N ASN A 425 30.31 30.67 17.85
CA ASN A 425 29.50 30.50 16.63
C ASN A 425 28.11 29.86 16.83
N PHE A 426 27.71 29.52 18.06
CA PHE A 426 26.37 28.96 18.32
C PHE A 426 25.33 30.09 18.52
N VAL A 427 24.15 29.93 17.95
CA VAL A 427 23.07 30.92 17.94
C VAL A 427 22.02 30.57 18.99
N GLY A 428 21.68 29.29 19.13
CA GLY A 428 20.59 28.78 19.95
C GLY A 428 20.98 27.64 20.91
N VAL A 429 20.00 26.80 21.25
CA VAL A 429 20.15 25.62 22.13
C VAL A 429 20.57 24.39 21.34
N TYR A 430 20.05 24.23 20.12
CA TYR A 430 20.55 23.28 19.13
C TYR A 430 20.62 24.04 17.82
N ASP A 431 21.74 24.00 17.12
CA ASP A 431 21.88 24.64 15.82
C ASP A 431 22.17 23.58 14.75
N ALA A 432 21.65 23.80 13.55
CA ALA A 432 21.98 23.00 12.39
C ALA A 432 23.43 23.23 11.97
N TRP A 433 24.07 22.21 11.40
CA TRP A 433 25.40 22.33 10.82
C TRP A 433 25.50 21.65 9.46
N VAL A 434 26.43 22.10 8.63
CA VAL A 434 26.80 21.48 7.35
C VAL A 434 28.32 21.39 7.25
N SER A 435 28.80 20.26 6.76
CA SER A 435 30.23 20.02 6.51
C SER A 435 30.43 19.41 5.13
N ARG A 436 31.62 19.63 4.54
CA ARG A 436 32.06 18.97 3.31
C ARG A 436 33.39 18.28 3.53
N PHE A 437 33.56 17.10 2.97
CA PHE A 437 34.74 16.26 3.04
C PHE A 437 35.31 16.00 1.66
N ASP A 438 36.63 15.91 1.54
CA ASP A 438 37.28 15.53 0.29
C ASP A 438 37.16 14.02 0.01
N GLU A 439 37.66 13.56 -1.15
CA GLU A 439 37.64 12.15 -1.57
C GLU A 439 38.34 11.17 -0.60
N ASN A 440 39.10 11.69 0.37
CA ASN A 440 39.82 10.94 1.40
C ASN A 440 39.21 11.11 2.80
N GLY A 441 38.08 11.81 2.93
CA GLY A 441 37.41 12.08 4.20
C GLY A 441 38.00 13.25 5.00
N GLU A 442 38.91 14.06 4.44
CA GLU A 442 39.43 15.24 5.13
C GLU A 442 38.40 16.38 5.09
N GLN A 443 38.05 16.95 6.25
CA GLN A 443 37.07 18.04 6.34
C GLN A 443 37.59 19.30 5.64
N ILE A 444 36.83 19.77 4.64
CA ILE A 444 37.10 20.98 3.87
C ILE A 444 36.55 22.22 4.61
N PHE A 445 35.31 22.13 5.07
CA PHE A 445 34.66 23.18 5.85
C PHE A 445 33.61 22.60 6.81
N LEU A 446 33.24 23.39 7.81
CA LEU A 446 32.14 23.18 8.73
C LEU A 446 31.51 24.55 9.01
N GLU A 447 30.20 24.65 8.84
CA GLU A 447 29.42 25.85 9.15
C GLU A 447 28.21 25.47 10.00
N GLN A 448 27.95 26.26 11.03
CA GLN A 448 26.81 26.12 11.94
C GLN A 448 25.88 27.32 11.75
N PHE A 449 24.58 27.07 11.69
CA PHE A 449 23.57 28.09 11.42
C PHE A 449 22.24 27.71 12.08
N GLY A 450 21.37 28.70 12.27
CA GLY A 450 20.09 28.46 12.93
C GLY A 450 19.45 29.74 13.44
N SER A 451 18.61 29.55 14.44
CA SER A 451 17.87 30.55 15.17
C SER A 451 18.39 30.67 16.60
N VAL A 452 17.77 31.53 17.41
CA VAL A 452 18.09 31.61 18.85
C VAL A 452 17.47 30.47 19.68
N ASN A 453 16.71 29.57 19.05
CA ASN A 453 16.01 28.46 19.69
C ASN A 453 16.66 27.12 19.28
N TYR A 454 15.90 26.11 18.86
CA TYR A 454 16.47 24.86 18.35
C TYR A 454 16.20 24.72 16.85
N ASP A 455 17.18 24.17 16.16
CA ASP A 455 17.22 24.02 14.71
C ASP A 455 17.82 22.66 14.40
N PHE A 456 17.05 21.79 13.73
CA PHE A 456 17.45 20.42 13.41
C PHE A 456 17.49 20.25 11.89
N ALA A 457 18.64 19.89 11.34
CA ALA A 457 18.78 19.49 9.94
C ALA A 457 18.70 17.96 9.82
N TRP A 458 17.86 17.47 8.90
CA TRP A 458 17.60 16.05 8.72
C TRP A 458 18.14 15.52 7.40
N GLY A 459 17.90 16.24 6.29
CA GLY A 459 18.29 15.81 4.95
C GLY A 459 19.26 16.77 4.26
N ILE A 460 20.07 16.23 3.36
CA ILE A 460 20.97 16.99 2.48
C ILE A 460 21.08 16.30 1.12
N ASP A 461 21.10 17.07 0.03
CA ASP A 461 21.40 16.55 -1.32
C ASP A 461 22.06 17.63 -2.21
N THR A 462 22.61 17.25 -3.37
CA THR A 462 23.41 18.10 -4.25
C THR A 462 22.83 18.27 -5.66
N ASP A 463 22.94 19.49 -6.21
CA ASP A 463 22.60 19.73 -7.63
C ASP A 463 23.73 19.33 -8.59
N SER A 464 23.45 19.42 -9.89
CA SER A 464 24.41 19.15 -10.97
C SER A 464 25.65 20.08 -10.98
N GLN A 465 25.71 21.08 -10.11
CA GLN A 465 26.86 21.96 -9.90
C GLN A 465 27.60 21.68 -8.58
N ASP A 466 27.24 20.60 -7.88
CA ASP A 466 27.75 20.18 -6.58
C ASP A 466 27.41 21.18 -5.45
N ASN A 467 26.35 21.98 -5.57
CA ASN A 467 25.87 22.80 -4.46
C ASN A 467 24.97 21.96 -3.56
N ALA A 468 25.11 22.11 -2.25
CA ALA A 468 24.31 21.38 -1.27
C ALA A 468 23.04 22.13 -0.88
N TYR A 469 21.95 21.38 -0.70
CA TYR A 469 20.66 21.84 -0.19
C TYR A 469 20.36 21.09 1.09
N ILE A 470 20.00 21.81 2.15
CA ILE A 470 19.75 21.25 3.48
C ILE A 470 18.33 21.61 3.89
N SER A 471 17.58 20.62 4.35
CA SER A 471 16.23 20.81 4.91
C SER A 471 16.20 20.44 6.39
N GLY A 472 15.34 21.14 7.14
CA GLY A 472 15.16 20.87 8.55
C GLY A 472 14.00 21.63 9.17
N LEU A 473 13.88 21.52 10.49
CA LEU A 473 12.94 22.30 11.29
C LEU A 473 13.65 23.36 12.14
N THR A 474 12.92 24.42 12.46
CA THR A 474 13.35 25.48 13.37
C THR A 474 12.21 25.86 14.31
N ALA A 475 12.53 26.13 15.57
CA ALA A 475 11.60 26.73 16.53
C ALA A 475 11.80 28.23 16.71
N GLY A 476 12.48 28.88 15.77
CA GLY A 476 12.78 30.30 15.85
C GLY A 476 12.93 30.97 14.49
N ASP A 477 13.37 32.22 14.54
CA ASP A 477 13.65 33.02 13.36
C ASP A 477 15.04 32.64 12.83
N ILE A 478 15.11 31.83 11.75
CA ILE A 478 16.40 31.46 11.12
C ILE A 478 17.14 32.73 10.70
N LEU A 479 18.42 32.80 11.05
CA LEU A 479 19.27 33.94 10.75
C LEU A 479 19.99 33.78 9.40
N GLY A 480 20.00 34.86 8.62
CA GLY A 480 20.85 34.97 7.45
C GLY A 480 22.32 35.26 7.80
N PRO A 481 23.21 35.35 6.79
CA PRO A 481 24.63 35.56 6.99
C PRO A 481 24.96 36.98 7.50
N ASP A 482 23.99 37.91 7.48
CA ASP A 482 24.08 39.22 8.09
C ASP A 482 23.62 39.24 9.57
N GLY A 483 23.19 38.09 10.10
CA GLY A 483 22.70 37.91 11.46
C GLY A 483 21.27 38.41 11.69
N GLU A 484 20.55 38.76 10.62
CA GLU A 484 19.15 39.19 10.69
C GLU A 484 18.22 38.04 10.27
N PRO A 485 17.01 37.93 10.85
CA PRO A 485 16.01 36.95 10.46
C PRO A 485 15.66 36.96 8.96
N VAL A 486 15.62 35.79 8.33
CA VAL A 486 15.16 35.65 6.93
C VAL A 486 13.65 35.64 6.80
N ALA A 487 12.96 35.15 7.84
CA ALA A 487 11.52 35.17 8.02
C ALA A 487 11.22 35.21 9.53
N SER A 488 9.95 35.42 9.88
CA SER A 488 9.48 35.26 11.25
C SER A 488 8.86 33.89 11.43
N ASN A 489 9.15 33.24 12.54
CA ASN A 489 8.56 31.99 12.93
C ASN A 489 7.05 32.17 13.10
N ALA A 490 6.28 31.38 12.34
CA ALA A 490 4.83 31.55 12.24
C ALA A 490 4.10 30.73 13.33
N GLY A 491 4.61 29.53 13.61
CA GLY A 491 4.09 28.56 14.58
C GLY A 491 5.05 28.29 15.73
N PHE A 492 5.07 27.06 16.25
CA PHE A 492 6.11 26.62 17.18
C PHE A 492 7.27 25.96 16.43
N ASN A 493 7.01 25.02 15.53
CA ASN A 493 7.99 24.53 14.56
C ASN A 493 7.65 25.05 13.14
N ASP A 494 8.67 25.53 12.41
CA ASP A 494 8.60 25.82 10.97
C ASP A 494 9.70 25.03 10.21
N VAL A 495 9.59 24.96 8.89
CA VAL A 495 10.58 24.33 8.01
C VAL A 495 11.59 25.36 7.51
N PHE A 496 12.85 24.96 7.38
CA PHE A 496 13.86 25.72 6.62
C PHE A 496 14.43 24.93 5.44
N LEU A 497 14.87 25.66 4.42
CA LEU A 497 15.63 25.16 3.29
C LEU A 497 16.84 26.08 3.05
N ALA A 498 18.05 25.54 3.15
CA ALA A 498 19.30 26.28 2.98
C ALA A 498 20.09 25.79 1.77
N LYS A 499 20.85 26.68 1.13
CA LYS A 499 21.76 26.36 0.03
C LYS A 499 23.18 26.80 0.36
N TYR A 500 24.13 25.90 0.15
CA TYR A 500 25.56 26.17 0.20
C TYR A 500 26.20 25.85 -1.15
N THR A 501 27.09 26.73 -1.61
CA THR A 501 27.87 26.42 -2.81
C THR A 501 28.86 25.30 -2.53
N LYS A 502 29.34 24.64 -3.59
CA LYS A 502 30.36 23.61 -3.43
C LYS A 502 31.59 24.04 -2.64
N ASP A 503 31.99 25.30 -2.76
CA ASP A 503 33.14 25.86 -2.04
C ASP A 503 32.86 26.14 -0.55
N GLY A 504 31.68 25.77 -0.03
CA GLY A 504 31.27 26.02 1.35
C GLY A 504 30.87 27.46 1.62
N THR A 505 30.35 28.16 0.62
CA THR A 505 29.84 29.53 0.81
C THR A 505 28.32 29.49 0.97
N PHE A 506 27.81 30.04 2.08
CA PHE A 506 26.39 30.30 2.27
C PHE A 506 25.81 31.08 1.07
N ALA A 507 24.78 30.53 0.42
CA ALA A 507 24.09 31.18 -0.69
C ALA A 507 22.79 31.86 -0.24
N TRP A 508 21.86 31.09 0.34
CA TRP A 508 20.59 31.58 0.87
C TRP A 508 19.98 30.57 1.84
N VAL A 509 19.05 31.03 2.67
CA VAL A 509 18.14 30.19 3.46
C VAL A 509 16.73 30.74 3.37
N LYS A 510 15.74 29.85 3.34
CA LYS A 510 14.31 30.14 3.38
C LYS A 510 13.72 29.47 4.61
N GLN A 511 12.70 30.10 5.18
CA GLN A 511 11.88 29.53 6.24
C GLN A 511 10.41 29.73 5.86
N PHE A 512 9.59 28.70 6.07
CA PHE A 512 8.15 28.71 5.78
C PHE A 512 7.38 27.80 6.74
N GLY A 513 6.12 28.13 6.99
CA GLY A 513 5.24 27.45 7.94
C GLY A 513 3.92 28.20 8.11
N THR A 514 3.05 27.67 8.96
CA THR A 514 1.73 28.18 9.33
C THR A 514 1.72 28.63 10.79
N GLU A 515 0.54 28.91 11.36
CA GLU A 515 0.42 29.18 12.81
C GLU A 515 0.44 27.90 13.67
N GLY A 516 0.40 26.72 13.04
CA GLY A 516 0.53 25.41 13.67
C GLY A 516 1.97 24.91 13.69
N ASP A 517 2.15 23.62 13.94
CA ASP A 517 3.45 22.96 13.81
C ASP A 517 3.66 22.48 12.38
N ASP A 518 4.75 22.93 11.76
CA ASP A 518 5.17 22.56 10.41
C ASP A 518 6.64 22.14 10.46
N GLY A 519 6.95 20.88 10.17
CA GLY A 519 8.30 20.38 10.40
C GLY A 519 8.67 19.13 9.63
N GLN A 520 9.88 18.67 9.89
CA GLN A 520 10.40 17.39 9.42
C GLN A 520 10.80 16.55 10.63
N PHE A 521 10.49 15.27 10.61
CA PHE A 521 10.96 14.30 11.60
C PHE A 521 11.54 13.13 10.84
N LEU A 522 12.86 12.97 10.89
CA LEU A 522 13.60 12.08 9.97
C LEU A 522 13.36 12.39 8.49
N GLY A 523 12.79 13.56 8.16
CA GLY A 523 12.35 13.92 6.82
C GLY A 523 13.50 14.15 5.84
N ASP A 524 13.19 14.07 4.55
CA ASP A 524 14.19 13.96 3.50
C ASP A 524 14.13 15.08 2.44
N ILE A 525 15.20 15.19 1.65
CA ILE A 525 15.36 16.09 0.51
C ILE A 525 16.07 15.39 -0.64
N VAL A 526 15.49 15.49 -1.84
CA VAL A 526 16.10 14.95 -3.07
C VAL A 526 16.11 16.01 -4.16
N VAL A 527 17.20 16.04 -4.93
CA VAL A 527 17.43 16.89 -6.09
C VAL A 527 17.48 16.02 -7.34
N ASP A 528 16.51 16.20 -8.23
CA ASP A 528 16.47 15.40 -9.46
C ASP A 528 17.56 15.80 -10.46
N ALA A 529 17.69 15.00 -11.52
CA ALA A 529 18.63 15.25 -12.62
C ALA A 529 18.38 16.57 -13.40
N PHE A 530 17.30 17.28 -13.13
CA PHE A 530 16.95 18.59 -13.70
C PHE A 530 17.14 19.75 -12.70
N ASP A 531 17.75 19.49 -11.54
CA ASP A 531 17.95 20.41 -10.43
C ASP A 531 16.64 20.91 -9.78
N ASN A 532 15.54 20.14 -9.86
CA ASN A 532 14.35 20.39 -9.05
C ASN A 532 14.57 19.79 -7.66
N ILE A 533 14.22 20.54 -6.63
CA ILE A 533 14.41 20.14 -5.23
C ILE A 533 13.06 19.71 -4.66
N PHE A 534 13.01 18.54 -4.03
CA PHE A 534 11.81 18.01 -3.38
C PHE A 534 12.08 17.81 -1.90
N VAL A 535 11.11 18.20 -1.07
CA VAL A 535 11.20 18.12 0.41
C VAL A 535 9.88 17.56 0.95
N THR A 536 9.94 16.70 1.95
CA THR A 536 8.75 16.20 2.67
C THR A 536 8.76 16.59 4.14
N GLY A 537 7.58 16.64 4.76
CA GLY A 537 7.42 16.85 6.20
C GLY A 537 5.95 16.78 6.62
N PHE A 538 5.64 17.21 7.85
CA PHE A 538 4.30 17.13 8.44
C PHE A 538 3.76 18.51 8.84
N THR A 539 2.44 18.62 8.99
CA THR A 539 1.75 19.82 9.46
C THR A 539 0.47 19.49 10.24
N ASP A 540 0.16 20.21 11.31
CA ASP A 540 -1.16 20.14 11.97
C ASP A 540 -2.12 21.27 11.50
N SER A 541 -1.81 21.88 10.35
CA SER A 541 -2.53 23.04 9.83
C SER A 541 -2.71 22.98 8.32
N ASN A 542 -3.25 24.06 7.75
CA ASN A 542 -3.51 24.16 6.31
C ASN A 542 -2.30 24.75 5.56
N LEU A 543 -1.23 23.97 5.39
CA LEU A 543 0.01 24.41 4.73
C LEU A 543 -0.09 24.29 3.20
N GLY A 544 -0.34 23.07 2.71
CA GLY A 544 -0.45 22.74 1.29
C GLY A 544 -1.84 22.29 0.85
N GLY A 545 -2.78 22.20 1.78
CA GLY A 545 -4.13 21.70 1.60
C GLY A 545 -4.96 21.90 2.86
N PRO A 546 -6.19 21.37 2.93
CA PRO A 546 -6.93 21.30 4.18
C PRO A 546 -6.34 20.21 5.10
N ASN A 547 -6.14 20.51 6.39
CA ASN A 547 -5.83 19.51 7.40
C ASN A 547 -7.04 18.57 7.59
N GLN A 548 -6.81 17.27 7.48
CA GLN A 548 -7.83 16.22 7.63
C GLN A 548 -8.01 15.75 9.08
N GLY A 549 -7.07 16.05 9.97
CA GLY A 549 -7.08 15.55 11.35
C GLY A 549 -5.89 15.99 12.18
N GLY A 550 -5.07 15.00 12.58
CA GLY A 550 -3.88 15.18 13.41
C GLY A 550 -2.78 15.93 12.66
N TYR A 551 -1.64 15.26 12.49
CA TYR A 551 -0.60 15.74 11.59
C TYR A 551 -0.79 15.12 10.21
N ASP A 552 -0.86 15.95 9.18
CA ASP A 552 -0.89 15.52 7.79
C ASP A 552 0.51 15.58 7.17
N SER A 553 0.76 14.68 6.22
CA SER A 553 1.98 14.68 5.41
C SER A 553 1.91 15.75 4.31
N TRP A 554 3.06 16.30 3.93
CA TRP A 554 3.19 17.16 2.77
C TRP A 554 4.48 16.92 1.98
N VAL A 555 4.43 17.29 0.71
CA VAL A 555 5.58 17.28 -0.22
C VAL A 555 5.59 18.62 -0.94
N ALA A 556 6.77 19.22 -1.10
CA ALA A 556 6.95 20.49 -1.77
C ALA A 556 8.09 20.44 -2.79
N SER A 557 7.94 21.18 -3.88
CA SER A 557 8.98 21.37 -4.91
C SER A 557 9.50 22.79 -4.92
N PHE A 558 10.82 22.94 -5.11
CA PHE A 558 11.52 24.22 -5.21
C PHE A 558 12.47 24.25 -6.42
N ASP A 559 12.74 25.46 -6.90
CA ASP A 559 13.85 25.70 -7.83
C ASP A 559 15.18 25.97 -7.09
N THR A 560 16.29 25.98 -7.82
CA THR A 560 17.65 26.23 -7.28
C THR A 560 17.88 27.60 -6.63
N ASP A 561 16.93 28.53 -6.76
CA ASP A 561 16.91 29.85 -6.09
C ASP A 561 16.05 29.83 -4.79
N GLY A 562 15.45 28.69 -4.47
CA GLY A 562 14.60 28.46 -3.31
C GLY A 562 13.19 29.02 -3.46
N ASN A 563 12.71 29.17 -4.70
CA ASN A 563 11.32 29.53 -4.95
C ASN A 563 10.46 28.26 -5.00
N GLN A 564 9.38 28.23 -4.22
CA GLN A 564 8.45 27.11 -4.20
C GLN A 564 7.63 27.05 -5.49
N ASN A 565 7.66 25.91 -6.18
CA ASN A 565 6.89 25.61 -7.38
C ASN A 565 5.46 25.18 -7.01
N TRP A 566 5.36 24.20 -6.12
CA TRP A 566 4.11 23.64 -5.60
C TRP A 566 4.32 23.04 -4.21
N ILE A 567 3.23 22.83 -3.48
CA ILE A 567 3.18 22.05 -2.24
C ILE A 567 1.85 21.30 -2.22
N THR A 568 1.89 20.04 -1.80
CA THR A 568 0.73 19.17 -1.67
C THR A 568 0.71 18.60 -0.28
N GLN A 569 -0.43 18.70 0.39
CA GLN A 569 -0.68 18.12 1.71
C GLN A 569 -1.77 17.05 1.58
N PHE A 570 -1.59 15.94 2.29
CA PHE A 570 -2.51 14.81 2.33
C PHE A 570 -2.40 14.08 3.66
N GLY A 571 -3.48 13.46 4.11
CA GLY A 571 -3.54 12.81 5.41
C GLY A 571 -4.91 12.22 5.69
N SER A 572 -5.02 11.61 6.86
CA SER A 572 -6.20 10.98 7.40
C SER A 572 -6.75 11.81 8.57
N SER A 573 -7.74 11.28 9.31
CA SER A 573 -8.20 11.96 10.53
C SER A 573 -7.24 11.84 11.72
N GLU A 574 -6.23 10.98 11.63
CA GLU A 574 -5.26 10.70 12.68
C GLU A 574 -3.87 11.25 12.26
N LEU A 575 -2.80 10.74 12.85
CA LEU A 575 -1.42 11.15 12.55
C LEU A 575 -0.89 10.45 11.30
N ASP A 576 -0.27 11.22 10.40
CA ASP A 576 0.36 10.77 9.15
C ASP A 576 1.74 11.43 8.99
N MET A 577 2.80 10.69 9.27
CA MET A 577 4.18 11.18 9.28
C MET A 577 4.97 10.64 8.09
N PRO A 578 5.54 11.50 7.22
CA PRO A 578 6.49 11.07 6.21
C PRO A 578 7.89 10.96 6.80
N THR A 579 8.70 10.06 6.24
CA THR A 579 10.08 9.79 6.66
C THR A 579 11.06 9.99 5.51
N ALA A 580 10.85 9.36 4.35
CA ALA A 580 11.78 9.46 3.22
C ALA A 580 11.06 9.74 1.88
N LEU A 581 11.81 10.24 0.90
CA LEU A 581 11.33 10.43 -0.47
C LEU A 581 12.40 10.14 -1.50
N ASP A 582 12.00 9.67 -2.69
CA ASP A 582 12.91 9.53 -3.83
C ASP A 582 12.18 9.81 -5.16
N VAL A 583 12.92 10.11 -6.22
CA VAL A 583 12.40 10.54 -7.52
C VAL A 583 12.90 9.65 -8.66
N ASP A 584 11.97 9.16 -9.48
CA ASP A 584 12.33 8.38 -10.66
C ASP A 584 12.74 9.25 -11.85
N ASN A 585 13.41 8.63 -12.82
CA ASN A 585 13.77 9.27 -14.08
C ASN A 585 12.57 9.50 -15.03
N PHE A 586 11.36 9.15 -14.61
CA PHE A 586 10.11 9.22 -15.39
C PHE A 586 9.18 10.36 -14.92
N GLY A 587 9.54 11.08 -13.87
CA GLY A 587 8.81 12.22 -13.34
C GLY A 587 7.83 11.89 -12.22
N SER A 588 8.07 10.82 -11.46
CA SER A 588 7.31 10.49 -10.25
C SER A 588 8.17 10.67 -9.01
N ILE A 589 7.55 11.14 -7.93
CA ILE A 589 8.11 11.16 -6.58
C ILE A 589 7.42 10.06 -5.79
N TYR A 590 8.18 9.31 -5.02
CA TYR A 590 7.67 8.32 -4.08
C TYR A 590 8.02 8.79 -2.67
N VAL A 591 7.07 8.67 -1.75
CA VAL A 591 7.23 9.11 -0.35
C VAL A 591 6.73 8.00 0.55
N THR A 592 7.42 7.77 1.65
CA THR A 592 7.05 6.75 2.62
C THR A 592 6.96 7.32 4.03
N GLY A 593 6.39 6.55 4.95
CA GLY A 593 6.18 6.98 6.32
C GLY A 593 5.35 6.00 7.14
N PHE A 594 4.77 6.50 8.23
CA PHE A 594 3.84 5.77 9.09
C PHE A 594 2.56 6.56 9.37
N THR A 595 1.47 5.86 9.69
CA THR A 595 0.16 6.45 9.98
C THR A 595 -0.53 5.75 11.15
N GLU A 596 -1.18 6.50 12.04
CA GLU A 596 -2.13 6.00 13.04
C GLU A 596 -3.57 5.91 12.48
N GLY A 597 -3.76 6.34 11.22
CA GLY A 597 -5.05 6.45 10.58
C GLY A 597 -5.25 5.52 9.41
N SER A 598 -6.43 5.64 8.80
CA SER A 598 -6.79 4.92 7.59
C SER A 598 -6.45 5.76 6.35
N LEU A 599 -5.16 5.91 6.05
CA LEU A 599 -4.65 6.77 4.98
C LEU A 599 -4.90 6.15 3.60
N GLY A 600 -4.19 5.08 3.27
CA GLY A 600 -4.34 4.30 2.04
C GLY A 600 -5.18 3.03 2.20
N ALA A 601 -5.27 2.53 3.43
CA ALA A 601 -6.08 1.37 3.83
C ALA A 601 -6.71 1.55 5.19
N GLY A 602 -7.48 0.55 5.64
CA GLY A 602 -7.91 0.54 7.03
C GLY A 602 -6.68 0.31 7.91
N ASN A 603 -6.56 1.07 8.99
CA ASN A 603 -5.48 0.86 9.95
C ASN A 603 -5.61 -0.53 10.61
N GLU A 604 -4.55 -1.34 10.58
CA GLU A 604 -4.59 -2.69 11.14
C GLU A 604 -4.12 -2.76 12.61
N GLY A 605 -3.36 -1.77 13.09
CA GLY A 605 -2.63 -1.81 14.35
C GLY A 605 -2.47 -0.47 15.07
N ALA A 606 -1.30 -0.27 15.67
CA ALA A 606 -0.93 0.99 16.32
C ALA A 606 -0.47 2.02 15.28
N THR A 607 0.40 1.60 14.37
CA THR A 607 0.77 2.38 13.19
C THR A 607 0.94 1.46 12.00
N ASP A 608 0.57 1.93 10.82
CA ASP A 608 0.83 1.24 9.56
C ASP A 608 1.89 2.00 8.75
N ALA A 609 2.71 1.28 8.02
CA ALA A 609 3.59 1.87 7.02
C ALA A 609 2.79 2.27 5.76
N TRP A 610 3.26 3.27 5.02
CA TRP A 610 2.61 3.67 3.78
C TRP A 610 3.58 4.16 2.70
N ILE A 611 3.14 4.10 1.45
CA ILE A 611 3.87 4.59 0.28
C ILE A 611 2.90 5.38 -0.62
N ALA A 612 3.23 6.63 -0.89
CA ALA A 612 2.51 7.52 -1.80
C ALA A 612 3.33 7.79 -3.06
N LYS A 613 2.65 8.02 -4.18
CA LYS A 613 3.26 8.46 -5.44
C LYS A 613 2.69 9.81 -5.86
N LEU A 614 3.54 10.71 -6.32
CA LEU A 614 3.15 12.03 -6.82
C LEU A 614 3.76 12.30 -8.19
N ASP A 615 3.08 13.09 -9.01
CA ASP A 615 3.66 13.64 -10.23
C ASP A 615 4.65 14.76 -9.89
N ALA A 616 5.92 14.62 -10.26
CA ALA A 616 6.99 15.54 -9.89
C ALA A 616 6.79 16.97 -10.41
N SER A 617 6.05 17.12 -11.51
CA SER A 617 5.84 18.43 -12.15
C SER A 617 4.69 19.22 -11.55
N THR A 618 3.68 18.53 -11.02
CA THR A 618 2.42 19.13 -10.54
C THR A 618 2.17 18.95 -9.06
N GLY A 619 2.82 17.99 -8.41
CA GLY A 619 2.57 17.59 -7.03
C GLY A 619 1.27 16.83 -6.83
N ASN A 620 0.57 16.42 -7.88
CA ASN A 620 -0.69 15.68 -7.72
C ASN A 620 -0.40 14.26 -7.23
N LEU A 621 -1.15 13.78 -6.24
CA LEU A 621 -1.16 12.37 -5.85
C LEU A 621 -1.60 11.51 -7.04
N LEU A 622 -0.85 10.43 -7.26
CA LEU A 622 -1.09 9.40 -8.26
C LEU A 622 -1.47 8.09 -7.56
N ASN A 623 -2.10 7.18 -8.31
CA ASN A 623 -2.40 5.86 -7.77
C ASN A 623 -1.12 5.02 -7.69
N PHE A 624 -0.80 4.53 -6.49
CA PHE A 624 0.31 3.64 -6.16
C PHE A 624 -0.11 2.50 -5.23
N ALA A 625 -1.42 2.32 -5.03
CA ALA A 625 -1.94 1.05 -4.56
C ALA A 625 -2.25 0.20 -5.80
N PRO A 626 -1.88 -1.11 -5.80
CA PRO A 626 -2.52 -2.00 -6.74
C PRO A 626 -4.02 -1.87 -6.50
N PRO A 627 -4.84 -1.79 -7.55
CA PRO A 627 -6.25 -1.49 -7.41
C PRO A 627 -6.84 -2.41 -6.35
N LYS A 628 -7.31 -1.85 -5.22
CA LYS A 628 -8.01 -2.62 -4.19
C LYS A 628 -9.23 -3.25 -4.85
N VAL A 629 -9.14 -4.55 -5.10
CA VAL A 629 -10.26 -5.33 -5.60
C VAL A 629 -11.14 -5.63 -4.38
N ASP A 630 -12.24 -4.88 -4.27
CA ASP A 630 -13.31 -5.10 -3.31
C ASP A 630 -13.84 -6.54 -3.46
N PRO A 631 -14.07 -7.33 -2.37
CA PRO A 631 -14.51 -8.71 -2.49
C PRO A 631 -15.81 -8.87 -3.26
N GLN A 632 -15.75 -9.60 -4.38
CA GLN A 632 -16.87 -10.03 -5.24
C GLN A 632 -18.02 -9.02 -5.37
N ARG A 633 -17.75 -7.87 -6.00
CA ARG A 633 -18.79 -6.87 -6.30
C ARG A 633 -19.79 -7.44 -7.30
N LEU A 634 -21.06 -7.43 -6.91
CA LEU A 634 -22.17 -7.61 -7.83
C LEU A 634 -22.64 -6.24 -8.32
N ILE A 635 -22.43 -6.00 -9.61
CA ILE A 635 -22.79 -4.74 -10.27
C ILE A 635 -24.01 -5.03 -11.15
N GLU A 636 -25.19 -4.60 -10.70
CA GLU A 636 -26.42 -4.73 -11.47
C GLU A 636 -26.52 -3.61 -12.51
N VAL A 637 -26.69 -3.96 -13.78
CA VAL A 637 -26.83 -3.00 -14.89
C VAL A 637 -28.17 -3.21 -15.57
N THR A 638 -29.02 -2.19 -15.56
CA THR A 638 -30.33 -2.22 -16.22
C THR A 638 -30.23 -1.64 -17.64
N ALA A 639 -31.09 -2.12 -18.55
CA ALA A 639 -31.17 -1.60 -19.91
C ALA A 639 -31.26 -0.05 -19.98
N GLY A 640 -30.34 0.57 -20.72
CA GLY A 640 -30.21 2.01 -20.94
C GLY A 640 -29.24 2.71 -19.98
N GLU A 641 -28.61 1.98 -19.05
CA GLU A 641 -27.61 2.54 -18.16
C GLU A 641 -26.23 2.67 -18.83
N HIS A 642 -25.51 3.70 -18.41
CA HIS A 642 -24.12 3.93 -18.76
C HIS A 642 -23.30 3.86 -17.48
N VAL A 643 -22.48 2.83 -17.34
CA VAL A 643 -21.73 2.53 -16.11
C VAL A 643 -20.24 2.53 -16.43
N THR A 644 -19.46 3.19 -15.61
CA THR A 644 -17.99 3.06 -15.61
C THR A 644 -17.62 2.36 -14.31
N VAL A 645 -16.84 1.30 -14.42
CA VAL A 645 -16.41 0.47 -13.30
C VAL A 645 -14.90 0.47 -13.28
N ASP A 646 -14.35 0.97 -12.19
CA ASP A 646 -12.92 0.92 -11.94
C ASP A 646 -12.58 -0.34 -11.13
N ASN A 647 -11.37 -0.87 -11.37
CA ASN A 647 -10.78 -1.99 -10.63
C ASN A 647 -11.55 -3.31 -10.76
N PHE A 648 -12.25 -3.58 -11.87
CA PHE A 648 -13.08 -4.78 -12.00
C PHE A 648 -12.24 -6.07 -11.91
N GLY A 649 -12.58 -6.99 -11.01
CA GLY A 649 -11.87 -8.24 -10.81
C GLY A 649 -12.25 -9.34 -11.81
N GLY A 650 -11.30 -9.76 -12.64
CA GLY A 650 -11.47 -10.78 -13.68
C GLY A 650 -11.44 -12.21 -13.16
N VAL A 651 -11.80 -13.17 -14.02
CA VAL A 651 -11.47 -14.60 -13.81
C VAL A 651 -9.99 -14.87 -14.10
N GLY A 652 -9.27 -13.92 -14.71
CA GLY A 652 -7.85 -14.06 -15.06
C GLY A 652 -7.65 -15.01 -16.25
N ARG A 653 -6.39 -15.36 -16.53
CA ARG A 653 -6.04 -16.17 -17.72
C ARG A 653 -6.18 -17.67 -17.47
N GLY A 654 -6.94 -18.33 -18.35
CA GLY A 654 -7.03 -19.79 -18.43
C GLY A 654 -8.13 -20.44 -17.57
N ALA A 655 -8.51 -21.68 -17.91
CA ALA A 655 -9.73 -22.32 -17.43
C ALA A 655 -9.79 -22.73 -15.92
N LYS A 656 -8.80 -22.33 -15.10
CA LYS A 656 -8.70 -22.68 -13.66
C LYS A 656 -7.97 -21.57 -12.89
N PRO A 657 -8.67 -20.49 -12.51
CA PRO A 657 -8.11 -19.49 -11.61
C PRO A 657 -7.71 -20.08 -10.26
N ASP A 658 -6.74 -19.45 -9.61
CA ASP A 658 -6.36 -19.77 -8.23
C ASP A 658 -7.37 -19.19 -7.22
N ALA A 659 -7.11 -19.43 -5.93
CA ALA A 659 -8.04 -19.04 -4.87
C ALA A 659 -8.10 -17.51 -4.67
N GLU A 660 -7.04 -16.80 -5.03
CA GLU A 660 -6.89 -15.35 -4.89
C GLU A 660 -7.67 -14.66 -6.01
N THR A 661 -7.47 -15.07 -7.26
CA THR A 661 -8.27 -14.62 -8.41
C THR A 661 -9.78 -14.89 -8.19
N ILE A 662 -10.14 -16.03 -7.59
CA ILE A 662 -11.55 -16.34 -7.27
C ILE A 662 -12.09 -15.44 -6.14
N ALA A 663 -11.25 -15.05 -5.17
CA ALA A 663 -11.65 -14.15 -4.10
C ALA A 663 -11.91 -12.73 -4.62
N GLU A 664 -11.17 -12.34 -5.66
CA GLU A 664 -11.21 -11.03 -6.31
C GLU A 664 -12.25 -10.94 -7.45
N LEU A 665 -12.87 -12.05 -7.86
CA LEU A 665 -13.81 -12.09 -8.98
C LEU A 665 -15.04 -11.17 -8.78
N ASP A 666 -15.16 -10.14 -9.61
CA ASP A 666 -16.34 -9.29 -9.73
C ASP A 666 -17.35 -9.84 -10.76
N THR A 667 -18.62 -9.45 -10.61
CA THR A 667 -19.72 -9.90 -11.47
C THR A 667 -20.58 -8.73 -11.92
N LEU A 668 -20.70 -8.56 -13.25
CA LEU A 668 -21.74 -7.77 -13.89
C LEU A 668 -23.00 -8.61 -14.04
N SER A 669 -24.14 -8.12 -13.53
CA SER A 669 -25.44 -8.75 -13.71
C SER A 669 -26.35 -7.83 -14.53
N PHE A 670 -26.53 -8.17 -15.81
CA PHE A 670 -27.41 -7.43 -16.70
C PHE A 670 -28.87 -7.81 -16.47
N LEU A 671 -29.69 -6.80 -16.15
CA LEU A 671 -31.09 -6.93 -15.79
C LEU A 671 -32.01 -6.39 -16.89
N GLY A 672 -32.97 -7.23 -17.29
CA GLY A 672 -34.07 -6.85 -18.17
C GLY A 672 -34.08 -7.55 -19.53
N SER A 673 -35.23 -7.51 -20.19
CA SER A 673 -35.42 -8.18 -21.48
C SER A 673 -34.65 -7.47 -22.58
N GLY A 674 -33.76 -8.19 -23.26
CA GLY A 674 -33.02 -7.70 -24.43
C GLY A 674 -31.50 -7.58 -24.24
N LEU A 675 -30.99 -7.77 -23.01
CA LEU A 675 -29.55 -7.90 -22.76
C LEU A 675 -29.23 -9.39 -22.59
N THR A 676 -28.54 -9.98 -23.57
CA THR A 676 -28.27 -11.42 -23.63
C THR A 676 -26.85 -11.67 -24.09
N ALA A 677 -26.33 -12.88 -23.87
CA ALA A 677 -25.05 -13.26 -24.42
C ALA A 677 -25.05 -13.19 -25.96
N GLU A 678 -26.14 -13.58 -26.64
CA GLU A 678 -26.22 -13.62 -28.12
C GLU A 678 -25.96 -12.26 -28.78
N ASN A 679 -26.37 -11.18 -28.10
CA ASN A 679 -26.17 -9.81 -28.57
C ASN A 679 -25.07 -9.06 -27.84
N LEU A 680 -24.30 -9.70 -26.96
CA LEU A 680 -23.15 -9.10 -26.30
C LEU A 680 -22.07 -8.68 -27.32
N GLN A 681 -21.50 -7.49 -27.12
CA GLN A 681 -20.31 -7.01 -27.81
C GLN A 681 -19.26 -6.60 -26.79
N LEU A 682 -18.03 -7.04 -27.04
CA LEU A 682 -16.84 -6.75 -26.23
C LEU A 682 -15.82 -6.06 -27.14
N THR A 683 -15.38 -4.87 -26.74
CA THR A 683 -14.45 -4.06 -27.53
C THR A 683 -13.31 -3.55 -26.65
N GLN A 684 -12.09 -3.99 -26.91
CA GLN A 684 -10.89 -3.47 -26.23
C GLN A 684 -10.51 -2.09 -26.80
N ASN A 685 -10.48 -1.06 -25.95
CA ASN A 685 -10.20 0.33 -26.32
C ASN A 685 -9.00 0.87 -25.52
N GLY A 686 -7.78 0.54 -25.97
CA GLY A 686 -6.59 0.79 -25.16
C GLY A 686 -6.62 -0.11 -23.93
N ASP A 687 -6.41 0.47 -22.75
CA ASP A 687 -6.42 -0.28 -21.49
C ASP A 687 -7.86 -0.55 -20.98
N ASP A 688 -8.88 0.06 -21.58
CA ASP A 688 -10.27 -0.08 -21.12
C ASP A 688 -11.05 -1.11 -21.95
N LEU A 689 -11.90 -1.90 -21.29
CA LEU A 689 -12.86 -2.78 -21.96
C LEU A 689 -14.25 -2.14 -22.02
N GLU A 690 -14.78 -2.01 -23.23
CA GLU A 690 -16.15 -1.54 -23.47
C GLU A 690 -17.10 -2.72 -23.74
N ILE A 691 -18.22 -2.74 -23.03
CA ILE A 691 -19.28 -3.74 -23.15
C ILE A 691 -20.56 -3.06 -23.64
N THR A 692 -21.08 -3.52 -24.76
CA THR A 692 -22.32 -3.04 -25.39
C THR A 692 -23.16 -4.20 -25.92
N PHE A 693 -24.32 -3.89 -26.50
CA PHE A 693 -25.25 -4.90 -27.01
C PHE A 693 -25.76 -4.55 -28.41
N LEU A 694 -25.70 -5.51 -29.33
CA LEU A 694 -26.33 -5.42 -30.65
C LEU A 694 -27.85 -5.28 -30.52
N ASP A 695 -28.41 -4.45 -31.38
CA ASP A 695 -29.85 -4.14 -31.44
C ASP A 695 -30.47 -3.61 -30.14
N ASP A 696 -29.65 -3.16 -29.18
CA ASP A 696 -30.13 -2.49 -27.98
C ASP A 696 -30.51 -1.03 -28.27
N GLU A 697 -31.81 -0.80 -28.51
CA GLU A 697 -32.36 0.55 -28.72
C GLU A 697 -32.24 1.47 -27.49
N THR A 698 -31.95 0.91 -26.30
CA THR A 698 -31.80 1.69 -25.06
C THR A 698 -30.41 2.29 -24.89
N GLY A 699 -29.39 1.73 -25.55
CA GLY A 699 -28.02 2.24 -25.55
C GLY A 699 -27.21 1.89 -24.31
N THR A 700 -27.44 0.72 -23.71
CA THR A 700 -26.70 0.22 -22.54
C THR A 700 -25.21 0.15 -22.84
N LYS A 701 -24.38 0.66 -21.92
CA LYS A 701 -22.93 0.67 -22.06
C LYS A 701 -22.24 0.52 -20.71
N VAL A 702 -21.27 -0.39 -20.64
CA VAL A 702 -20.36 -0.51 -19.49
C VAL A 702 -18.93 -0.28 -19.98
N ILE A 703 -18.15 0.49 -19.21
CA ILE A 703 -16.71 0.65 -19.41
C ILE A 703 -16.04 0.09 -18.16
N LEU A 704 -15.21 -0.94 -18.33
CA LEU A 704 -14.29 -1.42 -17.30
C LEU A 704 -12.94 -0.75 -17.54
N THR A 705 -12.49 0.11 -16.63
CA THR A 705 -11.23 0.85 -16.84
C THR A 705 -10.03 -0.02 -16.50
N ALA A 706 -8.94 0.09 -17.28
CA ALA A 706 -7.71 -0.69 -17.06
C ALA A 706 -7.98 -2.20 -16.93
N PHE A 707 -8.84 -2.74 -17.81
CA PHE A 707 -9.27 -4.14 -17.80
C PHE A 707 -9.08 -4.77 -19.18
N ASP A 708 -8.29 -5.84 -19.23
CA ASP A 708 -8.05 -6.62 -20.44
C ASP A 708 -9.16 -7.65 -20.67
N LEU A 709 -9.68 -7.71 -21.91
CA LEU A 709 -10.69 -8.67 -22.36
C LEU A 709 -10.33 -10.13 -22.01
N ASP A 710 -9.05 -10.51 -22.07
CA ASP A 710 -8.62 -11.88 -21.80
C ASP A 710 -8.72 -12.32 -20.33
N HIS A 711 -9.14 -11.42 -19.45
CA HIS A 711 -9.46 -11.71 -18.06
C HIS A 711 -10.98 -11.89 -17.82
N LEU A 712 -11.84 -11.75 -18.83
CA LEU A 712 -13.28 -12.05 -18.77
C LEU A 712 -13.56 -13.54 -19.03
N ASP A 713 -14.24 -14.19 -18.08
CA ASP A 713 -14.79 -15.54 -18.30
C ASP A 713 -15.95 -15.86 -17.33
N ASN A 714 -16.67 -16.96 -17.58
CA ASN A 714 -17.69 -17.51 -16.68
C ASN A 714 -17.31 -18.93 -16.20
N LEU A 715 -17.23 -19.14 -14.89
CA LEU A 715 -16.79 -20.42 -14.33
C LEU A 715 -17.94 -21.43 -14.18
N ARG A 716 -17.81 -22.57 -14.85
CA ARG A 716 -18.79 -23.64 -14.78
C ARG A 716 -18.78 -24.41 -13.46
N LYS A 717 -19.97 -24.72 -12.91
CA LYS A 717 -20.15 -25.60 -11.74
C LYS A 717 -19.78 -27.05 -12.09
N LYS A 718 -18.83 -27.63 -11.35
CA LYS A 718 -18.17 -28.93 -11.65
C LYS A 718 -19.10 -30.17 -11.76
N THR A 719 -20.41 -30.08 -11.49
CA THR A 719 -21.39 -31.17 -11.68
C THR A 719 -22.84 -30.69 -11.85
N GLY A 720 -23.31 -30.60 -13.08
CA GLY A 720 -24.74 -30.81 -13.45
C GLY A 720 -25.79 -29.78 -13.01
N GLY A 721 -25.46 -28.48 -12.93
CA GLY A 721 -26.42 -27.39 -12.72
C GLY A 721 -25.82 -26.02 -13.05
N ASN A 722 -26.70 -24.99 -13.14
CA ASN A 722 -26.44 -23.59 -13.52
C ASN A 722 -25.14 -23.00 -12.97
N ILE A 723 -24.55 -22.07 -13.75
CA ILE A 723 -23.38 -21.24 -13.43
C ILE A 723 -23.49 -20.72 -11.98
N ASP A 724 -22.43 -20.90 -11.18
CA ASP A 724 -22.40 -20.41 -9.79
C ASP A 724 -21.73 -19.03 -9.67
N ARG A 725 -20.75 -18.70 -10.53
CA ARG A 725 -19.89 -17.49 -10.48
C ARG A 725 -19.23 -17.21 -11.83
N GLY A 726 -19.14 -15.95 -12.25
CA GLY A 726 -18.50 -15.54 -13.50
C GLY A 726 -18.57 -14.02 -13.69
N ASN A 727 -17.78 -13.46 -14.61
CA ASN A 727 -17.70 -12.01 -14.76
C ASN A 727 -18.99 -11.38 -15.31
N ILE A 728 -19.79 -12.10 -16.11
CA ILE A 728 -21.01 -11.55 -16.70
C ILE A 728 -22.17 -12.55 -16.59
N LEU A 729 -23.28 -12.10 -15.99
CA LEU A 729 -24.52 -12.86 -15.86
C LEU A 729 -25.68 -12.10 -16.54
N PHE A 730 -26.58 -12.84 -17.20
CA PHE A 730 -27.78 -12.28 -17.81
C PHE A 730 -29.05 -12.79 -17.09
N SER A 731 -29.98 -11.89 -16.74
CA SER A 731 -31.17 -12.25 -15.94
C SER A 731 -32.14 -13.22 -16.63
N ASP A 732 -32.09 -13.28 -17.95
CA ASP A 732 -33.09 -13.97 -18.80
C ASP A 732 -32.54 -15.25 -19.46
N GLU A 733 -31.38 -15.75 -19.02
CA GLU A 733 -30.74 -16.93 -19.62
C GLU A 733 -31.64 -18.17 -19.54
N SER A 734 -32.14 -18.56 -20.70
CA SER A 734 -32.86 -19.82 -20.91
C SER A 734 -32.35 -20.50 -22.18
N GLY A 735 -31.06 -20.85 -22.21
CA GLY A 735 -30.51 -21.48 -23.41
C GLY A 735 -29.06 -22.00 -23.33
N PHE A 736 -28.21 -21.35 -22.53
CA PHE A 736 -26.76 -21.62 -22.54
C PHE A 736 -26.30 -22.19 -21.17
N GLU A 737 -25.55 -23.30 -21.19
CA GLU A 737 -24.94 -23.88 -19.98
C GLU A 737 -23.65 -23.14 -19.57
N ASP A 738 -23.12 -22.32 -20.49
CA ASP A 738 -21.97 -21.43 -20.40
C ASP A 738 -22.18 -20.30 -21.41
N SER A 739 -22.45 -19.08 -20.94
CA SER A 739 -23.12 -18.06 -21.76
C SER A 739 -22.19 -17.40 -22.78
N PHE A 740 -20.90 -17.26 -22.46
CA PHE A 740 -19.89 -16.79 -23.40
C PHE A 740 -18.49 -17.28 -22.98
N ASP A 741 -17.57 -17.31 -23.94
CA ASP A 741 -16.16 -17.71 -23.77
C ASP A 741 -15.25 -16.66 -24.45
N VAL A 742 -14.05 -16.42 -23.93
CA VAL A 742 -13.05 -15.50 -24.51
C VAL A 742 -11.71 -16.21 -24.74
N PHE A 743 -11.09 -16.02 -25.92
CA PHE A 743 -9.73 -16.50 -26.16
C PHE A 743 -8.70 -15.52 -25.61
N ASN A 744 -7.70 -16.04 -24.91
CA ASN A 744 -6.56 -15.23 -24.47
C ASN A 744 -5.89 -14.55 -25.67
N ALA A 745 -5.31 -13.36 -25.46
CA ALA A 745 -4.68 -12.56 -26.50
C ALA A 745 -3.57 -13.29 -27.29
N ASP A 746 -2.94 -14.30 -26.70
CA ASP A 746 -1.87 -15.11 -27.30
C ASP A 746 -2.32 -16.52 -27.73
N SER A 747 -3.62 -16.82 -27.63
CA SER A 747 -4.18 -18.13 -27.97
C SER A 747 -4.07 -18.41 -29.47
N THR A 748 -3.61 -19.62 -29.82
CA THR A 748 -3.56 -20.15 -31.19
C THR A 748 -4.50 -21.35 -31.37
N GLN A 749 -5.57 -21.38 -30.58
CA GLN A 749 -6.49 -22.50 -30.54
C GLN A 749 -7.34 -22.57 -31.82
N GLU A 750 -7.51 -23.79 -32.35
CA GLU A 750 -8.21 -24.02 -33.63
C GLU A 750 -9.66 -24.54 -33.46
N HIS A 751 -10.15 -24.71 -32.22
CA HIS A 751 -11.47 -25.32 -31.95
C HIS A 751 -12.20 -24.65 -30.79
N LEU A 752 -13.54 -24.68 -30.78
CA LEU A 752 -14.35 -24.18 -29.66
C LEU A 752 -14.27 -25.09 -28.41
N TRP A 753 -14.48 -24.52 -27.22
CA TRP A 753 -14.54 -25.28 -25.95
C TRP A 753 -15.92 -25.85 -25.68
N ASN A 754 -16.96 -25.06 -25.97
CA ASN A 754 -18.34 -25.32 -25.61
C ASN A 754 -19.23 -25.31 -26.87
N ARG A 755 -20.32 -26.08 -26.81
CA ARG A 755 -21.33 -26.14 -27.88
C ARG A 755 -22.42 -25.12 -27.61
N ASN A 756 -22.83 -24.38 -28.64
CA ASN A 756 -23.80 -23.31 -28.51
C ASN A 756 -23.38 -22.33 -27.40
N SER A 757 -22.14 -21.85 -27.38
CA SER A 757 -21.75 -20.70 -26.55
C SER A 757 -21.43 -19.51 -27.45
N VAL A 758 -21.45 -18.31 -26.89
CA VAL A 758 -21.00 -17.09 -27.57
C VAL A 758 -19.49 -16.99 -27.38
N THR A 759 -18.71 -17.21 -28.42
CA THR A 759 -17.25 -17.17 -28.33
C THR A 759 -16.71 -15.86 -28.89
N PHE A 760 -15.83 -15.21 -28.14
CA PHE A 760 -15.01 -14.09 -28.59
C PHE A 760 -13.59 -14.59 -28.78
N LEU A 761 -13.02 -14.35 -29.96
CA LEU A 761 -11.64 -14.72 -30.24
C LEU A 761 -10.67 -13.61 -29.80
N ASN A 762 -9.46 -13.56 -30.36
CA ASN A 762 -8.45 -12.53 -30.07
C ASN A 762 -8.07 -11.78 -31.34
N ASP A 763 -7.28 -10.72 -31.21
CA ASP A 763 -6.88 -9.86 -32.35
C ASP A 763 -5.81 -10.47 -33.30
N LEU A 764 -5.59 -11.79 -33.26
CA LEU A 764 -4.63 -12.49 -34.12
C LEU A 764 -5.36 -13.11 -35.34
N ASP A 765 -4.63 -13.39 -36.41
CA ASP A 765 -5.13 -14.21 -37.53
C ASP A 765 -5.52 -15.63 -37.06
N ASN A 766 -6.79 -15.85 -36.73
CA ASN A 766 -7.28 -17.10 -36.16
C ASN A 766 -7.75 -18.07 -37.23
N HIS A 767 -7.63 -19.36 -36.93
CA HIS A 767 -8.10 -20.44 -37.80
C HIS A 767 -8.95 -21.42 -36.99
N LEU A 768 -10.24 -21.15 -36.91
CA LEU A 768 -11.19 -21.81 -36.03
C LEU A 768 -12.10 -22.78 -36.78
N THR A 769 -12.33 -23.95 -36.20
CA THR A 769 -13.38 -24.89 -36.59
C THR A 769 -14.33 -25.12 -35.41
N ALA A 770 -15.60 -24.80 -35.61
CA ALA A 770 -16.69 -24.94 -34.64
C ALA A 770 -17.18 -26.39 -34.48
N PHE A 771 -18.38 -26.62 -33.95
CA PHE A 771 -18.90 -27.97 -33.67
C PHE A 771 -19.96 -28.44 -34.65
N SER A 772 -19.83 -29.67 -35.17
CA SER A 772 -20.91 -30.26 -35.95
C SER A 772 -22.17 -30.51 -35.11
N HIS A 773 -23.36 -30.25 -35.68
CA HIS A 773 -24.69 -30.35 -35.07
C HIS A 773 -24.82 -29.43 -33.85
N SER A 774 -24.38 -28.19 -33.99
CA SER A 774 -24.34 -27.14 -32.97
C SER A 774 -24.73 -25.82 -33.63
N ASN A 775 -25.44 -24.95 -32.91
CA ASN A 775 -25.72 -23.59 -33.38
C ASN A 775 -24.74 -22.68 -32.64
N ASP A 776 -23.59 -22.44 -33.23
CA ASP A 776 -22.47 -21.74 -32.60
C ASP A 776 -22.49 -20.25 -32.97
N LEU A 777 -22.13 -19.38 -32.01
CA LEU A 777 -21.97 -17.95 -32.26
C LEU A 777 -20.52 -17.55 -32.02
N VAL A 778 -19.85 -17.06 -33.07
CA VAL A 778 -18.43 -16.69 -33.04
C VAL A 778 -18.27 -15.23 -33.40
N ASN A 779 -17.55 -14.48 -32.58
CA ASN A 779 -17.06 -13.13 -32.85
C ASN A 779 -15.52 -13.20 -32.97
N ALA A 780 -14.98 -13.00 -34.16
CA ALA A 780 -13.53 -13.14 -34.41
C ALA A 780 -12.71 -11.93 -33.94
N LEU A 781 -13.34 -10.76 -33.85
CA LEU A 781 -12.77 -9.49 -33.38
C LEU A 781 -11.79 -8.89 -34.37
N GLY A 782 -10.48 -9.08 -34.21
CA GLY A 782 -9.46 -8.49 -35.07
C GLY A 782 -8.55 -9.54 -35.69
N GLY A 783 -7.97 -9.26 -36.86
CA GLY A 783 -7.07 -10.19 -37.56
C GLY A 783 -7.68 -10.66 -38.88
N ASP A 784 -6.88 -11.33 -39.72
CA ASP A 784 -7.39 -11.98 -40.93
C ASP A 784 -7.85 -13.41 -40.58
N ASP A 785 -9.13 -13.59 -40.25
CA ASP A 785 -9.62 -14.83 -39.65
C ASP A 785 -10.19 -15.85 -40.65
N PHE A 786 -10.12 -17.12 -40.27
CA PHE A 786 -10.82 -18.21 -40.96
C PHE A 786 -11.72 -18.94 -39.96
N ILE A 787 -13.03 -18.95 -40.23
CA ILE A 787 -14.01 -19.61 -39.36
C ILE A 787 -14.85 -20.61 -40.15
N ASP A 788 -14.83 -21.88 -39.72
CA ASP A 788 -15.67 -22.96 -40.23
C ASP A 788 -16.72 -23.40 -39.19
N GLY A 789 -17.99 -23.02 -39.41
CA GLY A 789 -19.15 -23.33 -38.55
C GLY A 789 -19.57 -24.82 -38.56
N LEU A 790 -19.18 -25.56 -39.60
CA LEU A 790 -19.58 -26.95 -39.85
C LEU A 790 -21.08 -27.19 -40.07
N SER A 791 -21.88 -27.37 -39.04
CA SER A 791 -23.30 -27.75 -39.24
C SER A 791 -24.17 -27.46 -38.04
N GLY A 792 -25.41 -27.06 -38.31
CA GLY A 792 -26.28 -26.35 -37.38
C GLY A 792 -26.43 -24.92 -37.88
N ASP A 793 -27.32 -24.15 -37.26
CA ASP A 793 -27.61 -22.79 -37.70
C ASP A 793 -26.68 -21.83 -36.94
N ASP A 794 -25.56 -21.46 -37.56
CA ASP A 794 -24.46 -20.73 -36.92
C ASP A 794 -24.58 -19.22 -37.14
N THR A 795 -23.96 -18.42 -36.26
CA THR A 795 -23.79 -16.97 -36.43
C THR A 795 -22.30 -16.63 -36.36
N LEU A 796 -21.71 -16.29 -37.51
CA LEU A 796 -20.28 -16.03 -37.65
C LEU A 796 -20.06 -14.55 -37.95
N ARG A 797 -19.28 -13.88 -37.11
CA ARG A 797 -18.91 -12.46 -37.25
C ARG A 797 -17.39 -12.38 -37.34
N GLY A 798 -16.88 -11.90 -38.47
CA GLY A 798 -15.45 -11.69 -38.71
C GLY A 798 -14.91 -10.57 -37.82
N GLY A 799 -15.22 -9.33 -38.15
CA GLY A 799 -14.77 -8.18 -37.37
C GLY A 799 -13.84 -7.34 -38.20
N ALA A 800 -12.66 -6.99 -37.70
CA ALA A 800 -11.69 -6.17 -38.40
C ALA A 800 -10.59 -7.03 -39.02
N GLY A 801 -10.43 -6.96 -40.34
CA GLY A 801 -9.45 -7.75 -41.10
C GLY A 801 -10.11 -8.39 -42.32
N ASN A 802 -9.37 -9.21 -43.05
CA ASN A 802 -9.87 -9.88 -44.26
C ASN A 802 -10.29 -11.30 -43.93
N ASP A 803 -11.56 -11.47 -43.56
CA ASP A 803 -12.03 -12.70 -42.96
C ASP A 803 -12.56 -13.69 -43.99
N THR A 804 -12.50 -14.98 -43.67
CA THR A 804 -13.09 -16.07 -44.45
C THR A 804 -14.09 -16.84 -43.61
N LEU A 805 -15.37 -16.68 -43.94
CA LEU A 805 -16.48 -17.27 -43.19
C LEU A 805 -17.13 -18.42 -43.96
N VAL A 806 -17.20 -19.59 -43.32
CA VAL A 806 -17.76 -20.83 -43.89
C VAL A 806 -18.86 -21.36 -42.98
N GLY A 807 -20.13 -21.05 -43.27
CA GLY A 807 -21.27 -21.57 -42.49
C GLY A 807 -21.47 -23.09 -42.65
N ASN A 808 -21.27 -23.60 -43.88
CA ASN A 808 -21.54 -25.00 -44.22
C ASN A 808 -23.02 -25.37 -44.00
N HIS A 809 -23.31 -26.42 -43.22
CA HIS A 809 -24.61 -27.11 -43.20
C HIS A 809 -25.59 -26.50 -42.19
N GLY A 810 -26.34 -25.48 -42.58
CA GLY A 810 -27.36 -24.85 -41.73
C GLY A 810 -28.01 -23.66 -42.42
N GLU A 811 -28.93 -23.00 -41.74
CA GLU A 811 -29.30 -21.62 -42.11
C GLU A 811 -28.43 -20.66 -41.28
N ASP A 812 -27.28 -20.28 -41.83
CA ASP A 812 -26.24 -19.53 -41.12
C ASP A 812 -26.36 -18.01 -41.32
N VAL A 813 -25.96 -17.22 -40.32
CA VAL A 813 -25.82 -15.76 -40.42
C VAL A 813 -24.35 -15.39 -40.45
N LEU A 814 -23.91 -14.72 -41.52
CA LEU A 814 -22.53 -14.36 -41.77
C LEU A 814 -22.37 -12.84 -41.86
N THR A 815 -21.52 -12.27 -41.02
CA THR A 815 -21.20 -10.84 -40.97
C THR A 815 -19.70 -10.67 -41.15
N GLY A 816 -19.26 -10.00 -42.20
CA GLY A 816 -17.83 -9.81 -42.51
C GLY A 816 -17.16 -8.82 -41.57
N GLY A 817 -17.68 -7.60 -41.51
CA GLY A 817 -17.12 -6.49 -40.76
C GLY A 817 -16.27 -5.56 -41.64
N ASP A 818 -15.18 -5.07 -41.08
CA ASP A 818 -14.25 -4.13 -41.72
C ASP A 818 -13.12 -4.89 -42.44
N GLY A 819 -13.14 -4.96 -43.77
CA GLY A 819 -12.01 -5.47 -44.57
C GLY A 819 -12.45 -6.14 -45.86
N GLU A 820 -11.53 -6.82 -46.58
CA GLU A 820 -11.88 -7.60 -47.77
C GLU A 820 -12.31 -9.03 -47.42
N ASP A 821 -13.59 -9.20 -47.07
CA ASP A 821 -14.11 -10.48 -46.57
C ASP A 821 -14.50 -11.47 -47.66
N THR A 822 -14.45 -12.76 -47.33
CA THR A 822 -14.78 -13.88 -48.21
C THR A 822 -15.81 -14.81 -47.58
N PHE A 823 -17.02 -14.83 -48.14
CA PHE A 823 -18.10 -15.74 -47.75
C PHE A 823 -18.08 -17.00 -48.62
N VAL A 824 -17.92 -18.19 -48.01
CA VAL A 824 -17.80 -19.45 -48.76
C VAL A 824 -19.15 -20.16 -48.85
N LEU A 825 -19.70 -20.24 -50.05
CA LEU A 825 -20.97 -20.96 -50.29
C LEU A 825 -20.71 -22.37 -50.82
N THR A 826 -21.42 -23.36 -50.29
CA THR A 826 -21.35 -24.75 -50.75
C THR A 826 -22.72 -25.26 -51.19
N LYS A 827 -22.75 -26.19 -52.16
CA LYS A 827 -24.02 -26.75 -52.65
C LYS A 827 -24.62 -27.73 -51.63
N GLY A 828 -25.93 -27.61 -51.38
CA GLY A 828 -26.71 -28.57 -50.60
C GLY A 828 -26.52 -28.46 -49.10
N THR A 829 -26.05 -27.31 -48.60
CA THR A 829 -25.70 -27.12 -47.20
C THR A 829 -26.75 -26.34 -46.42
N GLY A 830 -27.40 -25.37 -47.04
CA GLY A 830 -28.56 -24.65 -46.49
C GLY A 830 -28.76 -23.32 -47.21
N VAL A 831 -29.40 -22.35 -46.54
CA VAL A 831 -29.57 -21.00 -47.08
C VAL A 831 -29.01 -20.01 -46.07
N ASP A 832 -27.88 -19.41 -46.40
CA ASP A 832 -27.16 -18.51 -45.51
C ASP A 832 -27.66 -17.06 -45.69
N GLU A 833 -27.51 -16.23 -44.67
CA GLU A 833 -27.74 -14.78 -44.74
C GLU A 833 -26.41 -14.03 -44.55
N ILE A 834 -26.05 -13.21 -45.54
CA ILE A 834 -24.90 -12.32 -45.47
C ILE A 834 -25.41 -10.91 -45.17
N THR A 835 -25.01 -10.32 -44.05
CA THR A 835 -25.70 -9.17 -43.46
C THR A 835 -25.16 -7.80 -43.88
N ASP A 836 -23.88 -7.71 -44.24
CA ASP A 836 -23.14 -6.44 -44.38
C ASP A 836 -22.28 -6.32 -45.65
N PHE A 837 -22.49 -7.20 -46.62
CA PHE A 837 -21.69 -7.31 -47.84
C PHE A 837 -21.35 -5.95 -48.52
N GLU A 838 -20.07 -5.57 -48.55
CA GLU A 838 -19.58 -4.35 -49.18
C GLU A 838 -19.21 -4.55 -50.66
N VAL A 839 -19.91 -3.83 -51.55
CA VAL A 839 -19.75 -3.97 -53.00
C VAL A 839 -18.37 -3.50 -53.47
N GLY A 840 -17.60 -4.44 -54.02
CA GLY A 840 -16.29 -4.18 -54.61
C GLY A 840 -15.13 -4.45 -53.65
N ILE A 841 -15.43 -4.61 -52.37
CA ILE A 841 -14.49 -5.01 -51.32
C ILE A 841 -14.66 -6.54 -51.12
N ASP A 842 -15.81 -6.98 -50.65
CA ASP A 842 -16.08 -8.38 -50.31
C ASP A 842 -16.24 -9.31 -51.50
N ARG A 843 -16.08 -10.61 -51.24
CA ARG A 843 -16.13 -11.69 -52.22
C ARG A 843 -16.97 -12.86 -51.74
N ILE A 844 -17.48 -13.62 -52.71
CA ILE A 844 -18.15 -14.90 -52.50
C ILE A 844 -17.30 -15.99 -53.14
N ALA A 845 -16.75 -16.88 -52.32
CA ALA A 845 -16.02 -18.03 -52.79
C ALA A 845 -16.98 -19.18 -53.11
N LEU A 846 -16.82 -19.75 -54.31
CA LEU A 846 -17.64 -20.88 -54.76
C LEU A 846 -17.01 -22.21 -54.31
N GLY A 847 -17.55 -22.77 -53.24
CA GLY A 847 -17.15 -24.05 -52.66
C GLY A 847 -17.53 -25.27 -53.52
N SER A 848 -17.48 -26.44 -52.88
CA SER A 848 -17.65 -27.73 -53.56
C SER A 848 -18.98 -27.83 -54.30
N GLY A 849 -18.92 -28.18 -55.59
CA GLY A 849 -20.12 -28.38 -56.43
C GLY A 849 -20.67 -27.11 -57.09
N LEU A 850 -20.02 -25.96 -56.89
CA LEU A 850 -20.38 -24.69 -57.52
C LEU A 850 -19.34 -24.25 -58.57
N SER A 851 -19.76 -23.40 -59.49
CA SER A 851 -18.92 -22.69 -60.47
C SER A 851 -19.74 -21.57 -61.09
N LEU A 852 -19.10 -20.55 -61.67
CA LEU A 852 -19.78 -19.45 -62.38
C LEU A 852 -20.80 -19.90 -63.46
N ALA A 853 -20.69 -21.14 -63.95
CA ALA A 853 -21.63 -21.68 -64.93
C ALA A 853 -22.96 -22.16 -64.33
N VAL A 854 -23.03 -22.34 -63.01
CA VAL A 854 -24.18 -22.94 -62.33
C VAL A 854 -24.78 -22.06 -61.23
N VAL A 855 -24.20 -20.90 -60.93
CA VAL A 855 -24.75 -19.88 -60.00
C VAL A 855 -25.33 -18.69 -60.77
N GLU A 856 -26.38 -18.09 -60.23
CA GLU A 856 -27.01 -16.88 -60.74
C GLU A 856 -27.46 -15.99 -59.58
N LEU A 857 -27.49 -14.67 -59.84
CA LEU A 857 -27.95 -13.65 -58.89
C LEU A 857 -29.39 -13.25 -59.23
N LEU A 858 -30.24 -13.14 -58.22
CA LEU A 858 -31.63 -12.69 -58.36
C LEU A 858 -31.93 -11.58 -57.36
N GLU A 859 -32.21 -10.38 -57.87
CA GLU A 859 -32.67 -9.27 -57.04
C GLU A 859 -34.08 -9.50 -56.50
N THR A 860 -34.25 -9.25 -55.21
CA THR A 860 -35.55 -9.21 -54.53
C THR A 860 -35.71 -7.86 -53.83
N ALA A 861 -36.75 -7.68 -53.01
CA ALA A 861 -37.13 -6.38 -52.46
C ALA A 861 -36.10 -5.83 -51.45
N GLY A 862 -34.99 -5.28 -51.96
CA GLY A 862 -33.89 -4.71 -51.18
C GLY A 862 -32.68 -5.63 -51.00
N ASN A 863 -32.78 -6.91 -51.41
CA ASN A 863 -31.74 -7.94 -51.20
C ASN A 863 -31.34 -8.61 -52.52
N THR A 864 -30.19 -9.29 -52.53
CA THR A 864 -29.75 -10.13 -53.65
C THR A 864 -29.69 -11.60 -53.23
N LEU A 865 -30.40 -12.47 -53.95
CA LEU A 865 -30.32 -13.92 -53.74
C LEU A 865 -29.20 -14.52 -54.59
N VAL A 866 -28.36 -15.35 -53.98
CA VAL A 866 -27.43 -16.23 -54.68
C VAL A 866 -28.10 -17.59 -54.80
N LYS A 867 -28.30 -18.07 -56.03
CA LYS A 867 -28.95 -19.37 -56.27
C LYS A 867 -28.29 -20.14 -57.41
N THR A 868 -28.55 -21.43 -57.49
CA THR A 868 -28.12 -22.24 -58.63
C THR A 868 -29.11 -22.14 -59.78
N THR A 869 -28.64 -22.45 -60.99
CA THR A 869 -29.47 -22.62 -62.20
C THR A 869 -30.52 -23.73 -62.10
N GLN A 870 -30.52 -24.51 -61.01
CA GLN A 870 -31.53 -25.51 -60.68
C GLN A 870 -32.53 -25.01 -59.61
N ASP A 871 -32.57 -23.70 -59.36
CA ASP A 871 -33.43 -23.01 -58.38
C ASP A 871 -33.19 -23.44 -56.92
N GLU A 872 -31.99 -23.90 -56.59
CA GLU A 872 -31.53 -24.06 -55.20
C GLU A 872 -30.98 -22.72 -54.71
N GLN A 873 -31.59 -22.13 -53.70
CA GLN A 873 -31.08 -20.94 -53.04
C GLN A 873 -29.88 -21.33 -52.16
N LEU A 874 -28.83 -20.52 -52.20
CA LEU A 874 -27.59 -20.74 -51.44
C LEU A 874 -27.42 -19.67 -50.36
N ALA A 875 -27.70 -18.40 -50.69
CA ALA A 875 -27.61 -17.31 -49.73
C ALA A 875 -28.53 -16.14 -50.07
N VAL A 876 -28.83 -15.32 -49.06
CA VAL A 876 -29.43 -14.00 -49.14
C VAL A 876 -28.38 -12.97 -48.77
N ILE A 877 -28.08 -12.03 -49.66
CA ILE A 877 -27.27 -10.85 -49.34
C ILE A 877 -28.24 -9.73 -48.98
N SER A 878 -28.28 -9.39 -47.70
CA SER A 878 -29.25 -8.47 -47.12
C SER A 878 -28.86 -7.02 -47.39
N GLY A 879 -29.83 -6.18 -47.78
CA GLY A 879 -29.62 -4.75 -48.01
C GLY A 879 -28.88 -4.36 -49.30
N VAL A 880 -28.38 -5.32 -50.09
CA VAL A 880 -27.54 -5.06 -51.27
C VAL A 880 -28.26 -5.45 -52.57
N THR A 881 -28.19 -4.60 -53.59
CA THR A 881 -28.72 -4.82 -54.94
C THR A 881 -27.72 -4.39 -56.01
N GLY A 882 -27.93 -4.75 -57.28
CA GLY A 882 -27.07 -4.34 -58.39
C GLY A 882 -25.76 -5.12 -58.52
N LEU A 883 -25.65 -6.29 -57.88
CA LEU A 883 -24.47 -7.14 -57.95
C LEU A 883 -24.34 -7.85 -59.31
N ASP A 884 -23.10 -8.12 -59.72
CA ASP A 884 -22.78 -8.92 -60.90
C ASP A 884 -21.77 -10.02 -60.57
N ASN A 885 -21.38 -10.81 -61.57
CA ASN A 885 -20.52 -11.96 -61.36
C ASN A 885 -19.08 -11.61 -60.91
N SER A 886 -18.71 -10.33 -60.79
CA SER A 886 -17.39 -9.92 -60.28
C SER A 886 -17.23 -10.17 -58.77
N ILE A 887 -18.33 -10.38 -58.04
CA ILE A 887 -18.27 -10.72 -56.61
C ILE A 887 -17.73 -12.13 -56.35
N PHE A 888 -17.75 -13.02 -57.35
CA PHE A 888 -17.37 -14.42 -57.16
C PHE A 888 -15.87 -14.64 -57.39
N VAL A 889 -15.25 -15.46 -56.55
CA VAL A 889 -13.85 -15.90 -56.66
C VAL A 889 -13.70 -17.42 -56.84
#